data_AF-A0A3M7KW39-F1
#
_entry.id   AF-A0A3M7KW39-F1
#
_cell.length_a   1.000
_cell.length_b   1.000
_cell.length_c   1.000
_cell.angle_alpha   90.00
_cell.angle_beta   90.00
_cell.angle_gamma   90.00
#
_symmetry.space_group_name_H-M   'P 1'
#
loop_
_entity.id
_entity.type
_entity.pdbx_description
1 polymer ?
#
loop_
_entity_poly.entity_id
_entity_poly.type
_entity_poly.pdbx_seq_one_letter_code
_entity_poly.pdbx_strand_id
1 'polypeptide(L)'
;MRVLDLVHAEAVSRNAGILFLGDFWHVRGALPVETLNSAVLRLSQWTQPTIMLVGNHDQVSLGGLDHALTPLAACSPHIHVMEHPMLHAGALWLPYRRARGELLAALRCAGESEAVRAVFAHVDVAGASLNDAFQARDGVPPSAFPRGLEVYTGHYHRPHTVPGTSIHYVGSPYQVSRGEAGQGKRLLVLDGDTWRVREEIPLDIGPRHFSASAFPYAQGPESAADLRSGDRLRLVLNEAQVIDGMAAIEALQQQGVEVEILAPAPSAAPVRIQDSEDLTPPQLFAAYAKSTGMPAGVEARGLSLLQALLTSQGSSAAATVLTFGQVTLSGFLSFADRVSYPLDARGVVVLTGSVDGQGFQSNGAGKSALAMSSLWCLTGGMDARSEGASTGRGLSVTDIIHSACKSATVRVEGTVNGLPFVVERTARRRGGKLSLMVDGVDRTMQEMRMTQAGDRAFKEELGKLVDLSIWEEARAVANKELADRKAALAAVCTELPVRQGFRDRFQEDLIQSEAEETLLAAEQARLAARAAAQASASADAELAARQTARDRARSQAQLEAQQARHAIDTRLARLERELQEHEGMGERLQSAGVEAGSLLDRLRATLGQSMNDGAVDVDALSLQTPPEEPHRDTHAFDSQRLLEQLGRSASQAAACIAAEPVPPGSASAANPHEVEAGRLRAQLATEAARVLELEGRGADLAAQLADLKLVHDALRPTGVVNYLLEGVLADLQATTGTFLAALAPSLTLELKPSRPGRADPEAVVEQVEKSVKVRVPGSQVLQPRSIKQLSGGERRRLALSLALGFSALAKRRGLLQSNLLVLDEVMQHLDAEGCARVAALLRTLPQASVLVVAQRGSAAAEAAEQLDLVVKEQGRSRVLLDHRGEA
;
A
#
# COMPACT_ATOMS: atom_id res chain seq x y z
N MET A 1 14.99 12.25 55.63
CA MET A 1 15.91 12.87 56.61
C MET A 1 16.23 14.31 56.23
N ARG A 2 17.13 14.63 55.26
CA ARG A 2 17.47 16.02 54.87
C ARG A 2 16.30 17.04 54.81
N VAL A 3 15.13 16.65 54.29
CA VAL A 3 13.92 17.50 54.29
C VAL A 3 13.42 17.82 55.71
N LEU A 4 13.33 16.82 56.59
CA LEU A 4 12.90 16.96 57.98
C LEU A 4 13.85 17.90 58.74
N ASP A 5 15.14 17.73 58.52
CA ASP A 5 16.21 18.56 59.11
C ASP A 5 16.03 20.04 58.75
N LEU A 6 15.78 20.34 57.46
CA LEU A 6 15.50 21.68 56.99
C LEU A 6 14.19 22.23 57.57
N VAL A 7 13.08 21.48 57.47
CA VAL A 7 11.76 21.89 57.99
C VAL A 7 11.83 22.24 59.47
N HIS A 8 12.53 21.45 60.29
CA HIS A 8 12.71 21.75 61.71
C HIS A 8 13.58 23.00 61.94
N ALA A 9 14.65 23.20 61.17
CA ALA A 9 15.50 24.39 61.27
C ALA A 9 14.74 25.68 60.88
N GLU A 10 14.01 25.67 59.77
CA GLU A 10 13.17 26.80 59.33
C GLU A 10 12.11 27.12 60.40
N ALA A 11 11.43 26.11 60.94
CA ALA A 11 10.41 26.25 61.98
C ALA A 11 10.98 26.82 63.30
N VAL A 12 12.13 26.32 63.77
CA VAL A 12 12.82 26.85 64.95
C VAL A 12 13.25 28.31 64.74
N SER A 13 13.79 28.65 63.56
CA SER A 13 14.23 30.02 63.26
C SER A 13 13.10 31.05 63.25
N ARG A 14 11.87 30.61 62.90
CA ARG A 14 10.66 31.46 62.83
C ARG A 14 9.76 31.33 64.06
N ASN A 15 10.12 30.49 65.05
CA ASN A 15 9.27 30.12 66.19
C ASN A 15 7.86 29.68 65.74
N ALA A 16 7.82 28.80 64.73
CA ALA A 16 6.61 28.39 64.03
C ALA A 16 6.33 26.89 64.21
N GLY A 17 5.05 26.52 64.23
CA GLY A 17 4.63 25.12 64.17
C GLY A 17 4.83 24.51 62.78
N ILE A 18 4.88 23.17 62.72
CA ILE A 18 5.13 22.39 61.50
C ILE A 18 3.86 21.66 61.09
N LEU A 19 3.48 21.73 59.81
CA LEU A 19 2.30 21.07 59.26
C LEU A 19 2.71 20.05 58.18
N PHE A 20 2.34 18.78 58.35
CA PHE A 20 2.42 17.75 57.31
C PHE A 20 1.02 17.39 56.84
N LEU A 21 0.71 17.56 55.55
CA LEU A 21 -0.62 17.32 54.98
C LEU A 21 -0.77 15.90 54.38
N GLY A 22 -0.23 14.88 55.06
CA GLY A 22 -0.33 13.46 54.70
C GLY A 22 0.65 12.96 53.64
N ASP A 23 0.67 11.64 53.47
CA ASP A 23 1.63 10.86 52.68
C ASP A 23 3.08 11.07 53.16
N PHE A 24 3.27 10.97 54.48
CA PHE A 24 4.61 10.94 55.07
C PHE A 24 5.37 9.67 54.65
N TRP A 25 4.66 8.56 54.53
CA TRP A 25 5.18 7.29 54.04
C TRP A 25 4.88 7.08 52.55
N HIS A 26 5.83 6.53 51.80
CA HIS A 26 5.69 6.36 50.35
C HIS A 26 4.87 5.13 49.92
N VAL A 27 4.95 4.02 50.66
CA VAL A 27 4.30 2.75 50.26
C VAL A 27 3.25 2.38 51.29
N ARG A 28 2.00 2.26 50.82
CA ARG A 28 0.86 1.86 51.64
C ARG A 28 1.10 0.48 52.25
N GLY A 29 0.99 0.37 53.57
CA GLY A 29 1.13 -0.91 54.28
C GLY A 29 2.54 -1.51 54.32
N ALA A 30 3.58 -0.80 53.87
CA ALA A 30 4.96 -1.28 53.92
C ALA A 30 5.91 -0.19 54.44
N LEU A 31 6.47 -0.42 55.64
CA LEU A 31 7.43 0.48 56.27
C LEU A 31 8.84 -0.16 56.34
N PRO A 32 9.82 0.38 55.60
CA PRO A 32 11.22 -0.01 55.77
C PRO A 32 11.72 0.37 57.16
N VAL A 33 12.16 -0.64 57.93
CA VAL A 33 12.59 -0.49 59.35
C VAL A 33 13.69 0.58 59.51
N GLU A 34 14.64 0.65 58.59
CA GLU A 34 15.71 1.66 58.60
C GLU A 34 15.18 3.09 58.49
N THR A 35 14.17 3.31 57.64
CA THR A 35 13.57 4.63 57.44
C THR A 35 12.68 5.00 58.63
N LEU A 36 11.94 4.03 59.18
CA LEU A 36 11.16 4.19 60.40
C LEU A 36 12.04 4.59 61.59
N ASN A 37 13.10 3.83 61.87
CA ASN A 37 14.03 4.12 62.97
C ASN A 37 14.68 5.50 62.80
N SER A 38 15.10 5.85 61.58
CA SER A 38 15.69 7.17 61.28
C SER A 38 14.69 8.32 61.49
N ALA A 39 13.42 8.13 61.10
CA ALA A 39 12.37 9.14 61.32
C ALA A 39 12.09 9.32 62.81
N VAL A 40 11.87 8.23 63.55
CA VAL A 40 11.60 8.23 64.99
C VAL A 40 12.74 8.89 65.78
N LEU A 41 14.00 8.55 65.47
CA LEU A 41 15.17 9.15 66.13
C LEU A 41 15.34 10.64 65.83
N ARG A 42 14.88 11.11 64.67
CA ARG A 42 14.96 12.54 64.30
C ARG A 42 13.82 13.35 64.89
N LEU A 43 12.61 12.80 64.88
CA LEU A 43 11.38 13.44 65.36
C LEU A 43 11.29 13.47 66.90
N SER A 44 11.89 12.52 67.61
CA SER A 44 11.98 12.57 69.09
C SER A 44 12.82 13.72 69.63
N GLN A 45 13.64 14.35 68.78
CA GLN A 45 14.45 15.53 69.10
C GLN A 45 13.73 16.85 68.79
N TRP A 46 12.53 16.82 68.22
CA TRP A 46 11.80 18.02 67.80
C TRP A 46 11.12 18.72 68.97
N THR A 47 11.24 20.03 68.98
CA THR A 47 10.70 20.93 70.02
C THR A 47 9.54 21.80 69.53
N GLN A 48 9.36 21.92 68.21
CA GLN A 48 8.29 22.72 67.62
C GLN A 48 6.97 21.94 67.56
N PRO A 49 5.82 22.55 67.90
CA PRO A 49 4.51 21.92 67.75
C PRO A 49 4.30 21.45 66.31
N THR A 50 3.99 20.18 66.12
CA THR A 50 3.92 19.53 64.82
C THR A 50 2.57 18.84 64.65
N ILE A 51 1.84 19.18 63.59
CA ILE A 51 0.59 18.54 63.22
C ILE A 51 0.82 17.67 61.99
N MET A 52 0.46 16.39 62.08
CA MET A 52 0.56 15.43 60.98
C MET A 52 -0.82 14.92 60.59
N LEU A 53 -1.28 15.30 59.41
CA LEU A 53 -2.51 14.80 58.81
C LEU A 53 -2.26 13.40 58.23
N VAL A 54 -3.21 12.48 58.37
CA VAL A 54 -3.10 11.12 57.80
C VAL A 54 -3.44 11.14 56.31
N GLY A 55 -2.47 10.82 55.44
CA GLY A 55 -2.68 10.68 54.00
C GLY A 55 -3.17 9.29 53.58
N ASN A 56 -3.28 9.04 52.28
CA ASN A 56 -3.72 7.73 51.79
C ASN A 56 -2.60 6.67 51.82
N HIS A 57 -1.33 7.03 51.62
CA HIS A 57 -0.21 6.10 51.74
C HIS A 57 0.14 5.77 53.20
N ASP A 58 -0.23 6.63 54.15
CA ASP A 58 0.00 6.39 55.58
C ASP A 58 -0.92 5.30 56.17
N GLN A 59 -2.03 4.96 55.51
CA GLN A 59 -3.07 4.06 56.02
C GLN A 59 -2.83 2.59 55.64
N VAL A 60 -2.88 1.68 56.61
CA VAL A 60 -2.70 0.23 56.38
C VAL A 60 -3.83 -0.32 55.49
N SER A 61 -5.08 0.01 55.84
CA SER A 61 -6.26 -0.42 55.09
C SER A 61 -6.91 0.73 54.32
N LEU A 62 -7.71 0.39 53.30
CA LEU A 62 -8.44 1.36 52.49
C LEU A 62 -9.64 2.00 53.22
N GLY A 63 -9.93 1.55 54.45
CA GLY A 63 -10.91 2.15 55.37
C GLY A 63 -10.31 3.24 56.28
N GLY A 64 -8.99 3.35 56.38
CA GLY A 64 -8.31 4.48 57.00
C GLY A 64 -8.36 4.59 58.53
N LEU A 65 -8.69 3.50 59.23
CA LEU A 65 -8.74 3.43 60.70
C LEU A 65 -7.43 2.95 61.36
N ASP A 66 -6.52 2.38 60.60
CA ASP A 66 -5.19 1.95 61.07
C ASP A 66 -4.12 2.57 60.15
N HIS A 67 -3.05 3.11 60.76
CA HIS A 67 -2.09 3.96 60.07
C HIS A 67 -0.69 3.96 60.68
N ALA A 68 0.27 4.31 59.84
CA ALA A 68 1.70 4.27 60.10
C ALA A 68 2.27 5.51 60.82
N LEU A 69 1.44 6.48 61.21
CA LEU A 69 1.90 7.67 61.95
C LEU A 69 1.92 7.46 63.48
N THR A 70 1.30 6.40 63.99
CA THR A 70 1.22 6.09 65.43
C THR A 70 2.60 6.03 66.13
N PRO A 71 3.66 5.41 65.56
CA PRO A 71 4.99 5.44 66.16
C PRO A 71 5.63 6.83 66.21
N LEU A 72 5.22 7.75 65.31
CA LEU A 72 5.74 9.11 65.25
C LEU A 72 5.07 10.00 66.31
N ALA A 73 3.76 9.89 66.49
CA ALA A 73 3.05 10.52 67.60
C ALA A 73 3.61 10.09 68.97
N ALA A 74 3.94 8.80 69.11
CA ALA A 74 4.47 8.26 70.36
C ALA A 74 5.92 8.70 70.67
N CYS A 75 6.69 9.22 69.70
CA CYS A 75 8.11 9.52 69.89
C CYS A 75 8.42 10.94 70.39
N SER A 76 7.47 11.89 70.31
CA SER A 76 7.62 13.25 70.84
C SER A 76 6.27 13.81 71.30
N PRO A 77 6.19 14.44 72.49
CA PRO A 77 4.96 15.08 72.99
C PRO A 77 4.54 16.31 72.17
N HIS A 78 5.40 16.78 71.25
CA HIS A 78 5.12 17.90 70.36
C HIS A 78 4.42 17.48 69.04
N ILE A 79 4.24 16.18 68.80
CA ILE A 79 3.65 15.66 67.55
C ILE A 79 2.20 15.22 67.79
N HIS A 80 1.28 15.85 67.07
CA HIS A 80 -0.14 15.51 67.08
C HIS A 80 -0.57 14.98 65.72
N VAL A 81 -1.13 13.78 65.68
CA VAL A 81 -1.67 13.16 64.46
C VAL A 81 -3.17 13.46 64.36
N MET A 82 -3.60 13.96 63.22
CA MET A 82 -5.01 14.24 62.90
C MET A 82 -5.57 13.06 62.10
N GLU A 83 -6.11 12.06 62.81
CA GLU A 83 -6.62 10.80 62.24
C GLU A 83 -8.12 10.84 61.87
N HIS A 84 -8.87 11.79 62.43
CA HIS A 84 -10.29 12.04 62.13
C HIS A 84 -10.56 13.50 61.71
N PRO A 85 -11.62 13.77 60.92
CA PRO A 85 -12.09 15.12 60.64
C PRO A 85 -12.37 15.90 61.92
N MET A 86 -11.65 17.01 62.15
CA MET A 86 -11.79 17.78 63.39
C MET A 86 -11.47 19.26 63.22
N LEU A 87 -12.04 20.08 64.11
CA LEU A 87 -11.72 21.51 64.23
C LEU A 87 -10.60 21.71 65.24
N HIS A 88 -9.52 22.37 64.83
CA HIS A 88 -8.41 22.74 65.70
C HIS A 88 -7.78 24.06 65.23
N ALA A 89 -7.43 24.94 66.17
CA ALA A 89 -6.87 26.28 65.89
C ALA A 89 -7.69 27.16 64.90
N GLY A 90 -9.03 26.99 64.89
CA GLY A 90 -9.91 27.70 63.96
C GLY A 90 -9.74 27.29 62.49
N ALA A 91 -9.27 26.07 62.24
CA ALA A 91 -9.22 25.44 60.92
C ALA A 91 -9.84 24.03 60.98
N LEU A 92 -10.35 23.56 59.85
CA LEU A 92 -10.85 22.20 59.67
C LEU A 92 -9.73 21.30 59.13
N TRP A 93 -9.44 20.20 59.84
CA TRP A 93 -8.43 19.22 59.45
C TRP A 93 -9.13 17.98 58.87
N LEU A 94 -8.82 17.62 57.63
CA LEU A 94 -9.46 16.55 56.85
C LEU A 94 -8.43 15.50 56.40
N PRO A 95 -8.14 14.48 57.22
CA PRO A 95 -7.34 13.34 56.78
C PRO A 95 -8.00 12.61 55.62
N TYR A 96 -7.21 11.84 54.87
CA TYR A 96 -7.73 11.12 53.71
C TYR A 96 -8.87 10.19 54.08
N ARG A 97 -9.98 10.31 53.34
CA ARG A 97 -11.17 9.47 53.47
C ARG A 97 -11.62 8.96 52.12
N ARG A 98 -11.58 7.64 51.97
CA ARG A 98 -12.07 6.93 50.77
C ARG A 98 -13.60 7.05 50.62
N ALA A 99 -14.32 7.17 51.74
CA ALA A 99 -15.77 7.41 51.77
C ALA A 99 -16.06 8.92 51.73
N ARG A 100 -16.34 9.45 50.52
CA ARG A 100 -16.57 10.90 50.30
C ARG A 100 -17.71 11.50 51.14
N GLY A 101 -18.64 10.70 51.67
CA GLY A 101 -19.76 11.18 52.50
C GLY A 101 -19.34 11.86 53.81
N GLU A 102 -18.34 11.32 54.51
CA GLU A 102 -17.78 11.88 55.77
C GLU A 102 -17.12 13.24 55.50
N LEU A 103 -16.27 13.30 54.47
CA LEU A 103 -15.59 14.50 54.00
C LEU A 103 -16.57 15.60 53.58
N LEU A 104 -17.58 15.24 52.78
CA LEU A 104 -18.60 16.21 52.32
C LEU A 104 -19.48 16.70 53.48
N ALA A 105 -19.71 15.90 54.52
CA ALA A 105 -20.39 16.34 55.73
C ALA A 105 -19.55 17.35 56.50
N ALA A 106 -18.26 17.06 56.72
CA ALA A 106 -17.35 17.97 57.42
C ALA A 106 -17.19 19.32 56.68
N LEU A 107 -17.07 19.31 55.34
CA LEU A 107 -17.01 20.54 54.53
C LEU A 107 -18.29 21.38 54.62
N ARG A 108 -19.48 20.76 54.65
CA ARG A 108 -20.75 21.49 54.86
C ARG A 108 -20.78 22.16 56.23
N CYS A 109 -20.47 21.42 57.30
CA CYS A 109 -20.45 21.97 58.66
C CYS A 109 -19.44 23.13 58.83
N ALA A 110 -18.31 23.08 58.12
CA ALA A 110 -17.36 24.20 58.10
C ALA A 110 -17.87 25.42 57.30
N GLY A 111 -18.59 25.20 56.19
CA GLY A 111 -19.20 26.29 55.42
C GLY A 111 -20.32 27.03 56.15
N GLU A 112 -20.90 26.42 57.18
CA GLU A 112 -21.93 27.01 58.05
C GLU A 112 -21.35 27.70 59.30
N SER A 113 -20.02 27.68 59.50
CA SER A 113 -19.38 28.12 60.75
C SER A 113 -18.37 29.26 60.54
N GLU A 114 -18.70 30.45 61.05
CA GLU A 114 -17.79 31.62 61.05
C GLU A 114 -16.50 31.40 61.87
N ALA A 115 -16.42 30.34 62.67
CA ALA A 115 -15.23 29.98 63.44
C ALA A 115 -14.15 29.26 62.59
N VAL A 116 -14.46 28.84 61.36
CA VAL A 116 -13.52 28.15 60.47
C VAL A 116 -12.90 29.14 59.49
N ARG A 117 -11.58 29.35 59.61
CA ARG A 117 -10.81 30.32 58.83
C ARG A 117 -10.06 29.69 57.65
N ALA A 118 -9.78 28.39 57.71
CA ALA A 118 -9.11 27.63 56.67
C ALA A 118 -9.45 26.13 56.73
N VAL A 119 -9.11 25.39 55.67
CA VAL A 119 -9.22 23.93 55.61
C VAL A 119 -7.86 23.32 55.24
N PHE A 120 -7.41 22.35 56.02
CA PHE A 120 -6.23 21.54 55.76
C PHE A 120 -6.67 20.11 55.42
N ALA A 121 -6.30 19.61 54.23
CA ALA A 121 -6.88 18.38 53.71
C ALA A 121 -5.84 17.45 53.05
N HIS A 122 -6.22 16.19 52.83
CA HIS A 122 -5.49 15.27 51.96
C HIS A 122 -6.48 14.60 51.01
N VAL A 123 -6.72 15.22 49.84
CA VAL A 123 -7.88 14.90 48.98
C VAL A 123 -7.57 15.04 47.48
N ASP A 124 -8.31 14.29 46.67
CA ASP A 124 -8.44 14.44 45.22
C ASP A 124 -9.48 15.53 44.88
N VAL A 125 -9.08 16.59 44.15
CA VAL A 125 -9.97 17.67 43.71
C VAL A 125 -10.08 17.68 42.20
N ALA A 126 -11.33 17.67 41.68
CA ALA A 126 -11.57 17.72 40.25
C ALA A 126 -11.06 19.06 39.64
N GLY A 127 -10.32 18.98 38.54
CA GLY A 127 -9.64 20.11 37.89
C GLY A 127 -8.22 20.40 38.40
N ALA A 128 -7.75 19.73 39.45
CA ALA A 128 -6.37 19.89 39.94
C ALA A 128 -5.34 19.27 38.99
N SER A 129 -4.15 19.85 38.88
CA SER A 129 -3.05 19.35 38.06
C SER A 129 -2.29 18.21 38.76
N LEU A 130 -2.28 17.02 38.16
CA LEU A 130 -1.42 15.91 38.60
C LEU A 130 0.04 16.17 38.21
N ASN A 131 0.24 16.76 37.04
CA ASN A 131 1.52 17.24 36.49
C ASN A 131 1.23 18.38 35.49
N ASP A 132 2.24 18.85 34.78
CA ASP A 132 2.12 20.00 33.86
C ASP A 132 1.30 19.72 32.58
N ALA A 133 1.03 18.44 32.26
CA ALA A 133 0.26 18.03 31.09
C ALA A 133 -1.17 17.53 31.40
N PHE A 134 -1.45 17.11 32.64
CA PHE A 134 -2.69 16.42 33.00
C PHE A 134 -3.39 16.99 34.24
N GLN A 135 -4.71 17.16 34.14
CA GLN A 135 -5.61 17.53 35.23
C GLN A 135 -6.56 16.37 35.60
N ALA A 136 -6.95 16.33 36.87
CA ALA A 136 -7.87 15.36 37.44
C ALA A 136 -9.28 15.61 36.88
N ARG A 137 -9.90 14.58 36.30
CA ARG A 137 -11.29 14.64 35.82
C ARG A 137 -12.28 14.35 36.95
N ASP A 138 -11.90 13.44 37.82
CA ASP A 138 -12.65 13.00 38.99
C ASP A 138 -12.06 13.58 40.28
N GLY A 139 -12.87 13.66 41.32
CA GLY A 139 -12.46 14.18 42.62
C GLY A 139 -13.64 14.71 43.43
N VAL A 140 -13.34 15.35 44.56
CA VAL A 140 -14.25 16.28 45.21
C VAL A 140 -14.39 17.51 44.29
N PRO A 141 -15.61 17.92 43.90
CA PRO A 141 -15.78 19.09 43.05
C PRO A 141 -15.41 20.36 43.84
N PRO A 142 -14.73 21.36 43.25
CA PRO A 142 -14.38 22.60 43.94
C PRO A 142 -15.56 23.33 44.61
N SER A 143 -16.77 23.17 44.07
CA SER A 143 -18.00 23.73 44.63
C SER A 143 -18.45 23.13 45.97
N ALA A 144 -17.85 22.00 46.41
CA ALA A 144 -18.11 21.41 47.72
C ALA A 144 -17.28 22.03 48.85
N PHE A 145 -16.25 22.83 48.54
CA PHE A 145 -15.45 23.53 49.54
C PHE A 145 -16.10 24.89 49.89
N PRO A 146 -16.01 25.34 51.15
CA PRO A 146 -16.50 26.66 51.55
C PRO A 146 -15.88 27.79 50.72
N ARG A 147 -16.72 28.71 50.24
CA ARG A 147 -16.26 29.86 49.45
C ARG A 147 -15.54 30.88 50.35
N GLY A 148 -14.40 31.38 49.88
CA GLY A 148 -13.65 32.45 50.56
C GLY A 148 -12.73 31.98 51.68
N LEU A 149 -12.69 30.67 51.97
CA LEU A 149 -11.67 30.08 52.85
C LEU A 149 -10.46 29.61 52.02
N GLU A 150 -9.28 29.74 52.61
CA GLU A 150 -8.06 29.13 52.08
C GLU A 150 -8.09 27.61 52.36
N VAL A 151 -7.84 26.81 51.33
CA VAL A 151 -7.78 25.35 51.43
C VAL A 151 -6.38 24.88 51.04
N TYR A 152 -5.63 24.29 51.97
CA TYR A 152 -4.31 23.70 51.70
C TYR A 152 -4.40 22.18 51.71
N THR A 153 -3.90 21.50 50.68
CA THR A 153 -4.00 20.04 50.56
C THR A 153 -2.72 19.34 50.11
N GLY A 154 -2.52 18.12 50.62
CA GLY A 154 -1.56 17.14 50.09
C GLY A 154 -2.12 16.35 48.90
N HIS A 155 -1.74 15.09 48.77
CA HIS A 155 -2.15 14.12 47.72
C HIS A 155 -1.46 14.26 46.35
N TYR A 156 -1.52 15.43 45.69
CA TYR A 156 -0.80 15.64 44.42
C TYR A 156 0.55 16.34 44.62
N HIS A 157 1.58 15.85 43.93
CA HIS A 157 2.97 16.26 44.11
C HIS A 157 3.35 17.61 43.48
N ARG A 158 2.54 18.12 42.53
CA ARG A 158 2.79 19.39 41.86
C ARG A 158 2.29 20.56 42.74
N PRO A 159 3.15 21.47 43.21
CA PRO A 159 2.70 22.64 43.96
C PRO A 159 1.90 23.61 43.06
N HIS A 160 0.60 23.78 43.28
CA HIS A 160 -0.25 24.64 42.43
C HIS A 160 -1.56 25.06 43.13
N THR A 161 -2.23 26.08 42.59
CA THR A 161 -3.61 26.44 42.94
C THR A 161 -4.56 25.90 41.88
N VAL A 162 -5.68 25.28 42.28
CA VAL A 162 -6.71 24.79 41.34
C VAL A 162 -7.37 26.00 40.66
N PRO A 163 -7.43 26.08 39.31
CA PRO A 163 -7.85 27.29 38.60
C PRO A 163 -9.22 27.83 39.04
N GLY A 164 -9.29 29.13 39.34
CA GLY A 164 -10.53 29.80 39.76
C GLY A 164 -10.96 29.54 41.22
N THR A 165 -10.06 29.06 42.08
CA THR A 165 -10.35 28.70 43.48
C THR A 165 -9.24 29.15 44.45
N SER A 166 -9.50 29.10 45.75
CA SER A 166 -8.48 29.18 46.83
C SER A 166 -8.07 27.79 47.34
N ILE A 167 -7.95 26.80 46.43
CA ILE A 167 -7.53 25.43 46.76
C ILE A 167 -6.10 25.22 46.28
N HIS A 168 -5.19 25.02 47.23
CA HIS A 168 -3.74 24.99 47.06
C HIS A 168 -3.19 23.60 47.35
N TYR A 169 -2.68 22.92 46.32
CA TYR A 169 -1.82 21.77 46.51
C TYR A 169 -0.43 22.25 46.93
N VAL A 170 0.02 21.83 48.11
CA VAL A 170 1.35 22.18 48.64
C VAL A 170 2.45 21.45 47.87
N GLY A 171 2.14 20.25 47.39
CA GLY A 171 3.05 19.41 46.60
C GLY A 171 4.06 18.63 47.43
N SER A 172 4.95 17.93 46.72
CA SER A 172 6.05 17.16 47.31
C SER A 172 7.25 18.07 47.65
N PRO A 173 8.05 17.73 48.69
CA PRO A 173 9.22 18.53 49.08
C PRO A 173 10.42 18.39 48.13
N TYR A 174 10.38 17.42 47.21
CA TYR A 174 11.36 17.19 46.15
C TYR A 174 10.68 16.44 44.99
N GLN A 175 11.32 16.38 43.82
CA GLN A 175 10.77 15.66 42.67
C GLN A 175 10.82 14.15 42.93
N VAL A 176 9.68 13.54 43.24
CA VAL A 176 9.60 12.10 43.57
C VAL A 176 9.65 11.24 42.30
N SER A 177 9.17 11.79 41.18
CA SER A 177 9.08 11.11 39.88
C SER A 177 9.48 12.01 38.71
N ARG A 178 9.74 11.38 37.54
CA ARG A 178 10.00 12.09 36.27
C ARG A 178 8.82 12.95 35.79
N GLY A 179 7.59 12.70 36.28
CA GLY A 179 6.42 13.54 35.99
C GLY A 179 6.46 14.91 36.71
N GLU A 180 7.48 15.14 37.54
CA GLU A 180 7.73 16.37 38.27
C GLU A 180 8.99 17.10 37.78
N ALA A 181 9.57 16.69 36.65
CA ALA A 181 10.73 17.33 36.02
C ALA A 181 10.49 18.84 35.82
N GLY A 182 11.51 19.66 36.06
CA GLY A 182 11.43 21.13 36.00
C GLY A 182 10.51 21.80 37.04
N GLN A 183 9.77 21.06 37.88
CA GLN A 183 8.91 21.67 38.89
C GLN A 183 9.72 22.18 40.09
N GLY A 184 9.61 23.48 40.36
CA GLY A 184 10.05 24.08 41.60
C GLY A 184 9.21 23.57 42.78
N LYS A 185 9.88 23.14 43.85
CA LYS A 185 9.25 22.69 45.10
C LYS A 185 9.39 23.78 46.17
N ARG A 186 8.54 23.76 47.20
CA ARG A 186 8.52 24.80 48.23
C ARG A 186 7.89 24.36 49.55
N LEU A 187 8.15 25.11 50.62
CA LEU A 187 7.34 25.16 51.83
C LEU A 187 6.50 26.44 51.83
N LEU A 188 5.32 26.38 52.46
CA LEU A 188 4.47 27.54 52.70
C LEU A 188 4.61 27.96 54.17
N VAL A 189 4.92 29.23 54.42
CA VAL A 189 4.85 29.83 55.75
C VAL A 189 3.50 30.54 55.86
N LEU A 190 2.67 30.11 56.81
CA LEU A 190 1.32 30.63 57.00
C LEU A 190 1.26 31.62 58.18
N ASP A 191 0.36 32.57 58.08
CA ASP A 191 -0.03 33.46 59.15
C ASP A 191 -0.81 32.71 60.25
N GLY A 192 -0.39 32.81 61.51
CA GLY A 192 -1.01 32.05 62.62
C GLY A 192 -2.46 32.44 62.96
N ASP A 193 -2.91 33.63 62.54
CA ASP A 193 -4.25 34.16 62.85
C ASP A 193 -5.22 34.09 61.67
N THR A 194 -4.72 34.14 60.44
CA THR A 194 -5.52 34.19 59.21
C THR A 194 -5.28 33.00 58.28
N TRP A 195 -4.30 32.15 58.57
CA TRP A 195 -3.84 31.01 57.77
C TRP A 195 -3.39 31.31 56.34
N ARG A 196 -3.34 32.59 55.94
CA ARG A 196 -2.86 33.01 54.61
C ARG A 196 -1.35 32.83 54.47
N VAL A 197 -0.89 32.53 53.26
CA VAL A 197 0.55 32.47 52.93
C VAL A 197 1.21 33.83 53.16
N ARG A 198 2.24 33.87 54.01
CA ARG A 198 3.13 35.03 54.23
C ARG A 198 4.39 34.97 53.37
N GLU A 199 4.96 33.78 53.22
CA GLU A 199 6.26 33.54 52.58
C GLU A 199 6.23 32.14 51.92
N GLU A 200 6.87 32.01 50.76
CA GLU A 200 7.15 30.72 50.13
C GLU A 200 8.65 30.46 50.17
N ILE A 201 9.08 29.38 50.83
CA ILE A 201 10.51 29.00 50.93
C ILE A 201 10.80 27.98 49.82
N PRO A 202 11.64 28.29 48.81
CA PRO A 202 11.95 27.34 47.75
C PRO A 202 12.74 26.15 48.29
N LEU A 203 12.42 24.95 47.81
CA LEU A 203 13.09 23.70 48.15
C LEU A 203 13.88 23.18 46.96
N ASP A 204 15.17 22.97 47.19
CA ASP A 204 16.09 22.31 46.26
C ASP A 204 16.83 21.15 46.96
N ILE A 205 16.05 20.16 47.39
CA ILE A 205 16.51 18.95 48.07
C ILE A 205 16.21 17.74 47.19
N GLY A 206 17.02 16.69 47.27
CA GLY A 206 16.77 15.42 46.57
C GLY A 206 17.16 15.46 45.08
N PRO A 207 16.82 14.38 44.34
CA PRO A 207 17.12 14.26 42.92
C PRO A 207 16.21 15.17 42.09
N ARG A 208 16.79 15.93 41.15
CA ARG A 208 16.02 16.58 40.07
C ARG A 208 16.03 15.69 38.84
N HIS A 209 14.95 15.71 38.06
CA HIS A 209 14.77 14.88 36.87
C HIS A 209 14.86 15.71 35.60
N PHE A 210 15.70 15.28 34.66
CA PHE A 210 15.97 15.95 33.38
C PHE A 210 15.76 14.97 32.22
N SER A 211 15.47 15.50 31.02
CA SER A 211 15.37 14.70 29.80
C SER A 211 15.92 15.47 28.60
N ALA A 212 16.79 14.84 27.80
CA ALA A 212 17.38 15.43 26.59
C ALA A 212 17.50 14.39 25.45
N SER A 213 17.65 14.86 24.22
CA SER A 213 17.67 14.03 22.99
C SER A 213 18.83 14.32 22.03
N ALA A 214 19.79 15.16 22.43
CA ALA A 214 20.97 15.50 21.63
C ALA A 214 22.14 16.00 22.51
N PHE A 215 23.34 16.07 21.92
CA PHE A 215 24.54 16.70 22.49
C PHE A 215 24.99 17.91 21.63
N PRO A 216 25.55 18.97 22.24
CA PRO A 216 25.47 19.29 23.67
C PRO A 216 24.01 19.52 24.09
N TYR A 217 23.75 19.62 25.40
CA TYR A 217 22.43 19.87 25.98
C TYR A 217 21.86 21.21 25.50
N ALA A 218 21.16 21.18 24.37
CA ALA A 218 20.66 22.35 23.67
C ALA A 218 19.16 22.17 23.37
N GLN A 219 18.40 23.27 23.51
CA GLN A 219 16.93 23.35 23.36
C GLN A 219 16.14 22.91 24.61
N GLY A 220 16.53 23.41 25.79
CA GLY A 220 15.76 23.42 27.04
C GLY A 220 16.34 24.48 28.00
N PRO A 221 15.59 24.96 29.01
CA PRO A 221 16.04 26.03 29.91
C PRO A 221 17.14 25.60 30.92
N GLU A 222 17.60 24.35 30.86
CA GLU A 222 18.55 23.75 31.81
C GLU A 222 19.74 23.22 31.01
N SER A 223 20.92 23.79 31.27
CA SER A 223 22.16 23.46 30.59
C SER A 223 22.91 22.33 31.31
N ALA A 224 23.96 21.79 30.67
CA ALA A 224 24.85 20.82 31.32
C ALA A 224 25.47 21.34 32.63
N ALA A 225 25.62 22.66 32.76
CA ALA A 225 26.21 23.31 33.94
C ALA A 225 25.27 23.31 35.16
N ASP A 226 23.98 23.07 34.95
CA ASP A 226 22.97 23.08 36.01
C ASP A 226 22.81 21.73 36.72
N LEU A 227 23.37 20.65 36.15
CA LEU A 227 23.34 19.28 36.72
C LEU A 227 24.30 19.14 37.90
N ARG A 228 23.88 18.43 38.96
CA ARG A 228 24.69 18.13 40.14
C ARG A 228 24.63 16.66 40.54
N SER A 229 25.54 16.26 41.43
CA SER A 229 25.55 14.93 42.03
C SER A 229 24.19 14.56 42.65
N GLY A 230 23.66 13.39 42.29
CA GLY A 230 22.35 12.90 42.70
C GLY A 230 21.18 13.28 41.78
N ASP A 231 21.38 14.13 40.76
CA ASP A 231 20.36 14.36 39.74
C ASP A 231 20.19 13.17 38.79
N ARG A 232 19.04 13.12 38.11
CA ARG A 232 18.61 12.02 37.24
C ARG A 232 18.38 12.50 35.82
N LEU A 233 19.26 12.11 34.92
CA LEU A 233 19.20 12.52 33.51
C LEU A 233 18.75 11.36 32.63
N ARG A 234 17.68 11.58 31.84
CA ARG A 234 17.26 10.69 30.75
C ARG A 234 17.80 11.21 29.42
N LEU A 235 18.55 10.39 28.70
CA LEU A 235 19.05 10.67 27.35
C LEU A 235 18.30 9.81 26.33
N VAL A 236 17.71 10.41 25.29
CA VAL A 236 17.06 9.69 24.19
C VAL A 236 17.92 9.82 22.94
N LEU A 237 18.81 8.85 22.72
CA LEU A 237 19.93 8.94 21.76
C LEU A 237 20.06 7.66 20.92
N ASN A 238 20.33 7.82 19.63
CA ASN A 238 20.69 6.70 18.75
C ASN A 238 22.15 6.25 18.98
N GLU A 239 22.53 5.10 18.43
CA GLU A 239 23.85 4.48 18.66
C GLU A 239 25.02 5.40 18.29
N ALA A 240 24.94 6.13 17.18
CA ALA A 240 25.96 7.12 16.80
C ALA A 240 26.03 8.28 17.79
N GLN A 241 24.88 8.86 18.16
CA GLN A 241 24.82 9.96 19.14
C GLN A 241 25.36 9.57 20.53
N VAL A 242 25.26 8.29 20.92
CA VAL A 242 25.86 7.83 22.19
C VAL A 242 27.37 7.62 22.05
N ILE A 243 27.86 7.11 20.91
CA ILE A 243 29.30 7.01 20.63
C ILE A 243 29.93 8.41 20.64
N ASP A 244 29.34 9.37 19.91
CA ASP A 244 29.78 10.77 19.85
C ASP A 244 29.72 11.45 21.22
N GLY A 245 28.74 11.08 22.06
CA GLY A 245 28.50 11.63 23.39
C GLY A 245 29.18 10.90 24.56
N MET A 246 29.90 9.80 24.33
CA MET A 246 30.31 8.87 25.40
C MET A 246 31.13 9.56 26.50
N ALA A 247 32.11 10.39 26.12
CA ALA A 247 32.94 11.13 27.08
C ALA A 247 32.14 12.11 27.96
N ALA A 248 31.05 12.70 27.43
CA ALA A 248 30.17 13.58 28.20
C ALA A 248 29.28 12.78 29.17
N ILE A 249 28.86 11.58 28.78
CA ILE A 249 28.10 10.65 29.62
C ILE A 249 28.97 10.17 30.80
N GLU A 250 30.19 9.74 30.52
CA GLU A 250 31.15 9.29 31.54
C GLU A 250 31.50 10.42 32.51
N ALA A 251 31.72 11.65 32.03
CA ALA A 251 31.98 12.81 32.87
C ALA A 251 30.82 13.10 33.85
N LEU A 252 29.56 13.01 33.39
CA LEU A 252 28.38 13.21 34.23
C LEU A 252 28.18 12.09 35.25
N GLN A 253 28.46 10.84 34.87
CA GLN A 253 28.46 9.71 35.81
C GLN A 253 29.56 9.87 36.87
N GLN A 254 30.75 10.37 36.51
CA GLN A 254 31.83 10.71 37.45
C GLN A 254 31.47 11.90 38.38
N GLN A 255 30.67 12.86 37.89
CA GLN A 255 30.06 13.92 38.70
C GLN A 255 28.96 13.39 39.64
N GLY A 256 28.56 12.13 39.51
CA GLY A 256 27.53 11.46 40.31
C GLY A 256 26.10 11.72 39.83
N VAL A 257 25.90 12.05 38.55
CA VAL A 257 24.58 12.12 37.92
C VAL A 257 24.14 10.71 37.50
N GLU A 258 22.90 10.33 37.83
CA GLU A 258 22.30 9.06 37.42
C GLU A 258 21.78 9.18 35.98
N VAL A 259 22.56 8.67 35.01
CA VAL A 259 22.24 8.77 33.57
C VAL A 259 21.54 7.50 33.04
N GLU A 260 20.30 7.64 32.59
CA GLU A 260 19.51 6.60 31.90
C GLU A 260 19.48 6.87 30.39
N ILE A 261 20.08 6.01 29.57
CA ILE A 261 20.06 6.16 28.10
C ILE A 261 18.94 5.28 27.51
N LEU A 262 18.01 5.90 26.79
CA LEU A 262 17.02 5.26 25.93
C LEU A 262 17.42 5.42 24.47
N ALA A 263 17.07 4.44 23.65
CA ALA A 263 17.09 4.63 22.20
C ALA A 263 15.86 5.47 21.81
N PRO A 264 15.93 6.35 20.80
CA PRO A 264 14.73 6.89 20.19
C PRO A 264 13.87 5.72 19.71
N ALA A 265 12.54 5.89 19.76
CA ALA A 265 11.65 5.00 19.03
C ALA A 265 12.14 4.93 17.57
N PRO A 266 12.21 3.73 16.96
CA PRO A 266 12.66 3.63 15.58
C PRO A 266 11.74 4.51 14.75
N SER A 267 12.31 5.50 14.05
CA SER A 267 11.62 6.09 12.92
C SER A 267 11.17 4.92 12.05
N ALA A 268 9.87 4.86 11.75
CA ALA A 268 9.43 4.03 10.65
C ALA A 268 10.30 4.39 9.43
N ALA A 269 10.58 3.41 8.57
CA ALA A 269 11.19 3.71 7.28
C ALA A 269 10.32 4.79 6.59
N PRO A 270 10.92 5.82 5.96
CA PRO A 270 10.15 6.91 5.39
C PRO A 270 9.12 6.33 4.42
N VAL A 271 7.83 6.54 4.74
CA VAL A 271 6.72 6.02 3.96
C VAL A 271 6.83 6.58 2.54
N ARG A 272 6.78 5.70 1.53
CA ARG A 272 7.08 6.08 0.14
C ARG A 272 6.06 7.06 -0.45
N ILE A 273 4.86 7.13 0.12
CA ILE A 273 3.84 8.15 -0.12
C ILE A 273 3.44 8.68 1.26
N GLN A 274 3.66 9.98 1.51
CA GLN A 274 3.21 10.62 2.75
C GLN A 274 1.68 10.74 2.77
N ASP A 275 1.10 10.64 3.97
CA ASP A 275 -0.34 10.79 4.25
C ASP A 275 -1.22 9.90 3.34
N SER A 276 -0.71 8.71 3.00
CA SER A 276 -1.30 7.75 2.05
C SER A 276 -2.75 7.36 2.34
N GLU A 277 -3.12 7.43 3.61
CA GLU A 277 -4.42 7.13 4.20
C GLU A 277 -5.45 8.26 4.08
N ASP A 278 -5.00 9.51 3.94
CA ASP A 278 -5.85 10.68 3.74
C ASP A 278 -6.13 10.92 2.24
N LEU A 279 -5.41 10.22 1.35
CA LEU A 279 -5.64 10.23 -0.09
C LEU A 279 -6.82 9.33 -0.47
N THR A 280 -7.73 9.87 -1.28
CA THR A 280 -8.75 9.04 -1.95
C THR A 280 -8.08 8.00 -2.87
N PRO A 281 -8.73 6.85 -3.19
CA PRO A 281 -8.12 5.81 -4.02
C PRO A 281 -7.54 6.32 -5.36
N PRO A 282 -8.18 7.23 -6.11
CA PRO A 282 -7.57 7.83 -7.30
C PRO A 282 -6.34 8.69 -6.99
N GLN A 283 -6.34 9.49 -5.91
CA GLN A 283 -5.18 10.29 -5.52
C GLN A 283 -3.99 9.40 -5.11
N LEU A 284 -4.26 8.32 -4.37
CA LEU A 284 -3.22 7.36 -3.98
C LEU A 284 -2.67 6.61 -5.20
N PHE A 285 -3.52 6.24 -6.15
CA PHE A 285 -3.09 5.61 -7.41
C PHE A 285 -2.23 6.55 -8.27
N ALA A 286 -2.57 7.84 -8.36
CA ALA A 286 -1.75 8.85 -9.04
C ALA A 286 -0.40 9.06 -8.34
N ALA A 287 -0.38 9.10 -7.00
CA ALA A 287 0.85 9.19 -6.22
C ALA A 287 1.76 7.96 -6.44
N TYR A 288 1.18 6.76 -6.51
CA TYR A 288 1.87 5.51 -6.85
C TYR A 288 2.38 5.50 -8.30
N ALA A 289 1.57 5.94 -9.26
CA ALA A 289 1.96 6.05 -10.67
C ALA A 289 3.18 6.96 -10.84
N LYS A 290 3.15 8.13 -10.18
CA LYS A 290 4.27 9.07 -10.14
C LYS A 290 5.52 8.50 -9.46
N SER A 291 5.38 7.78 -8.34
CA SER A 291 6.53 7.22 -7.61
C SER A 291 7.19 6.04 -8.32
N THR A 292 6.45 5.33 -9.19
CA THR A 292 6.93 4.17 -9.93
C THR A 292 7.30 4.46 -11.40
N GLY A 293 7.06 5.68 -11.88
CA GLY A 293 7.32 6.05 -13.29
C GLY A 293 6.34 5.43 -14.27
N MET A 294 5.10 5.19 -13.85
CA MET A 294 4.05 4.58 -14.67
C MET A 294 3.74 5.43 -15.92
N PRO A 295 3.52 4.82 -17.11
CA PRO A 295 3.14 5.58 -18.31
C PRO A 295 1.79 6.27 -18.16
N ALA A 296 1.66 7.50 -18.66
CA ALA A 296 0.46 8.33 -18.49
C ALA A 296 -0.84 7.69 -19.03
N GLY A 297 -0.77 6.87 -20.08
CA GLY A 297 -1.94 6.13 -20.59
C GLY A 297 -2.42 5.02 -19.63
N VAL A 298 -1.48 4.37 -18.95
CA VAL A 298 -1.76 3.35 -17.91
C VAL A 298 -2.33 4.02 -16.67
N GLU A 299 -1.74 5.15 -16.25
CA GLU A 299 -2.25 5.97 -15.14
C GLU A 299 -3.70 6.41 -15.40
N ALA A 300 -3.96 7.05 -16.55
CA ALA A 300 -5.30 7.54 -16.91
C ALA A 300 -6.36 6.42 -16.95
N ARG A 301 -5.98 5.22 -17.42
CA ARG A 301 -6.86 4.04 -17.42
C ARG A 301 -7.17 3.56 -15.99
N GLY A 302 -6.15 3.47 -15.12
CA GLY A 302 -6.35 3.08 -13.72
C GLY A 302 -7.18 4.09 -12.93
N LEU A 303 -6.97 5.39 -13.15
CA LEU A 303 -7.77 6.46 -12.56
C LEU A 303 -9.24 6.40 -12.99
N SER A 304 -9.49 6.21 -14.30
CA SER A 304 -10.84 6.08 -14.85
C SER A 304 -11.61 4.89 -14.24
N LEU A 305 -10.93 3.75 -14.07
CA LEU A 305 -11.49 2.56 -13.41
C LEU A 305 -11.89 2.84 -11.95
N LEU A 306 -11.00 3.47 -11.17
CA LEU A 306 -11.27 3.81 -9.77
C LEU A 306 -12.38 4.86 -9.62
N GLN A 307 -12.43 5.85 -10.52
CA GLN A 307 -13.49 6.86 -10.55
C GLN A 307 -14.85 6.23 -10.87
N ALA A 308 -14.94 5.31 -11.83
CA ALA A 308 -16.17 4.61 -12.18
C ALA A 308 -16.73 3.80 -10.99
N LEU A 309 -15.85 3.11 -10.24
CA LEU A 309 -16.23 2.38 -9.03
C LEU A 309 -16.70 3.34 -7.92
N LEU A 310 -16.00 4.44 -7.66
CA LEU A 310 -16.42 5.46 -6.69
C LEU A 310 -17.76 6.09 -7.02
N THR A 311 -18.11 6.29 -8.30
CA THR A 311 -19.45 6.77 -8.68
C THR A 311 -20.57 5.75 -8.45
N SER A 312 -20.24 4.48 -8.20
CA SER A 312 -21.21 3.41 -7.90
C SER A 312 -21.33 3.08 -6.40
N GLN A 313 -20.35 3.47 -5.58
CA GLN A 313 -20.29 3.20 -4.14
C GLN A 313 -20.65 4.48 -3.35
N GLY A 314 -21.74 4.44 -2.62
CA GLY A 314 -22.24 5.58 -1.86
C GLY A 314 -21.53 5.77 -0.51
N SER A 315 -20.69 6.82 -0.43
CA SER A 315 -20.14 7.46 0.79
C SER A 315 -19.34 6.61 1.80
N SER A 316 -18.20 7.16 2.19
CA SER A 316 -17.37 6.73 3.31
C SER A 316 -18.17 6.37 4.56
N ALA A 317 -17.88 5.20 5.16
CA ALA A 317 -18.49 4.77 6.41
C ALA A 317 -18.20 5.77 7.55
N ALA A 318 -19.26 6.29 8.15
CA ALA A 318 -19.13 7.23 9.26
C ALA A 318 -18.50 6.57 10.50
N ALA A 319 -17.70 7.36 11.23
CA ALA A 319 -17.05 6.96 12.47
C ALA A 319 -18.03 6.29 13.46
N THR A 320 -17.74 5.07 13.92
CA THR A 320 -18.62 4.37 14.85
C THR A 320 -18.23 4.62 16.30
N VAL A 321 -19.10 5.31 17.04
CA VAL A 321 -18.99 5.53 18.48
C VAL A 321 -19.92 4.55 19.20
N LEU A 322 -19.34 3.62 19.95
CA LEU A 322 -20.04 2.59 20.71
C LEU A 322 -19.91 2.87 22.21
N THR A 323 -21.04 3.14 22.88
CA THR A 323 -21.09 3.37 24.33
C THR A 323 -21.86 2.23 24.99
N PHE A 324 -21.16 1.37 25.72
CA PHE A 324 -21.77 0.32 26.53
C PHE A 324 -22.33 0.91 27.83
N GLY A 325 -23.63 0.81 28.06
CA GLY A 325 -24.28 1.24 29.30
C GLY A 325 -24.29 0.14 30.37
N GLN A 326 -24.82 -1.04 30.03
CA GLN A 326 -25.04 -2.14 30.98
C GLN A 326 -24.95 -3.51 30.29
N VAL A 327 -24.50 -4.52 31.04
CA VAL A 327 -24.74 -5.94 30.72
C VAL A 327 -25.61 -6.59 31.78
N THR A 328 -26.55 -7.42 31.35
CA THR A 328 -27.40 -8.26 32.19
C THR A 328 -27.21 -9.71 31.80
N LEU A 329 -26.98 -10.61 32.76
CA LEU A 329 -26.73 -12.03 32.51
C LEU A 329 -27.52 -12.92 33.48
N SER A 330 -27.93 -14.10 33.03
CA SER A 330 -28.67 -15.10 33.83
C SER A 330 -28.44 -16.50 33.28
N GLY A 331 -28.26 -17.48 34.15
CA GLY A 331 -27.97 -18.87 33.78
C GLY A 331 -26.67 -19.05 33.01
N PHE A 332 -25.74 -18.09 33.10
CA PHE A 332 -24.54 -17.95 32.27
C PHE A 332 -23.28 -18.29 33.07
N LEU A 333 -22.57 -19.33 32.63
CA LEU A 333 -21.37 -19.88 33.28
C LEU A 333 -21.59 -20.13 34.77
N SER A 334 -20.98 -19.34 35.66
CA SER A 334 -21.11 -19.50 37.12
C SER A 334 -22.24 -18.66 37.73
N PHE A 335 -22.96 -17.86 36.94
CA PHE A 335 -24.07 -17.01 37.36
C PHE A 335 -25.41 -17.68 37.04
N ALA A 336 -25.98 -18.40 38.02
CA ALA A 336 -27.32 -18.98 37.89
C ALA A 336 -28.40 -17.88 37.82
N ASP A 337 -28.35 -16.98 38.79
CA ASP A 337 -29.33 -15.92 39.01
C ASP A 337 -29.07 -14.71 38.10
N ARG A 338 -30.05 -13.79 38.02
CA ARG A 338 -29.92 -12.58 37.20
C ARG A 338 -28.97 -11.59 37.86
N VAL A 339 -27.90 -11.23 37.16
CA VAL A 339 -26.98 -10.14 37.51
C VAL A 339 -27.12 -9.02 36.49
N SER A 340 -27.13 -7.78 36.97
CA SER A 340 -27.03 -6.56 36.18
C SER A 340 -25.74 -5.85 36.58
N TYR A 341 -24.90 -5.48 35.60
CA TYR A 341 -23.59 -4.90 35.83
C TYR A 341 -23.35 -3.67 34.94
N PRO A 342 -23.07 -2.48 35.53
CA PRO A 342 -22.87 -1.24 34.79
C PRO A 342 -21.53 -1.23 34.05
N LEU A 343 -21.52 -0.68 32.83
CA LEU A 343 -20.35 -0.63 31.96
C LEU A 343 -19.87 0.79 31.63
N ASP A 344 -20.67 1.83 31.88
CA ASP A 344 -20.30 3.22 31.58
C ASP A 344 -19.79 3.98 32.81
N ALA A 345 -18.89 4.94 32.58
CA ALA A 345 -18.33 5.87 33.57
C ALA A 345 -17.86 5.22 34.89
N ARG A 346 -17.13 4.10 34.81
CA ARG A 346 -16.63 3.36 35.99
C ARG A 346 -15.17 3.66 36.37
N GLY A 347 -14.42 4.36 35.51
CA GLY A 347 -12.97 4.53 35.68
C GLY A 347 -12.21 3.20 35.59
N VAL A 348 -11.04 3.09 36.24
CA VAL A 348 -10.31 1.83 36.37
C VAL A 348 -10.95 0.93 37.44
N VAL A 349 -11.63 -0.13 37.00
CA VAL A 349 -12.27 -1.14 37.86
C VAL A 349 -11.43 -2.41 37.90
N VAL A 350 -11.11 -2.90 39.10
CA VAL A 350 -10.52 -4.24 39.26
C VAL A 350 -11.58 -5.25 39.69
N LEU A 351 -11.79 -6.25 38.84
CA LEU A 351 -12.64 -7.41 39.09
C LEU A 351 -11.82 -8.47 39.85
N THR A 352 -12.11 -8.62 41.14
CA THR A 352 -11.56 -9.67 42.00
C THR A 352 -12.58 -10.80 42.22
N GLY A 353 -12.20 -11.87 42.92
CA GLY A 353 -13.12 -12.99 43.17
C GLY A 353 -12.82 -13.75 44.45
N SER A 354 -13.86 -14.39 44.99
CA SER A 354 -13.80 -15.29 46.16
C SER A 354 -14.68 -16.51 45.91
N VAL A 355 -14.28 -17.68 46.42
CA VAL A 355 -15.01 -18.95 46.29
C VAL A 355 -15.20 -19.56 47.67
N ASP A 356 -16.45 -19.83 48.04
CA ASP A 356 -16.89 -20.51 49.27
C ASP A 356 -16.19 -19.96 50.55
N GLY A 357 -16.00 -18.64 50.62
CA GLY A 357 -15.35 -17.94 51.74
C GLY A 357 -13.82 -18.03 51.79
N GLN A 358 -13.18 -18.84 50.95
CA GLN A 358 -11.73 -18.99 50.93
C GLN A 358 -11.06 -17.85 50.12
N GLY A 359 -10.73 -16.76 50.80
CA GLY A 359 -10.22 -15.52 50.18
C GLY A 359 -8.96 -15.65 49.30
N PHE A 360 -8.21 -16.75 49.38
CA PHE A 360 -7.01 -17.00 48.58
C PHE A 360 -7.28 -17.72 47.23
N GLN A 361 -8.41 -18.43 47.06
CA GLN A 361 -8.73 -19.15 45.82
C GLN A 361 -9.78 -18.41 44.98
N SER A 362 -9.35 -17.40 44.21
CA SER A 362 -10.24 -16.61 43.35
C SER A 362 -10.61 -17.24 41.99
N ASN A 363 -10.06 -18.42 41.67
CA ASN A 363 -10.22 -19.07 40.37
C ASN A 363 -11.56 -19.80 40.27
N GLY A 364 -12.25 -19.66 39.13
CA GLY A 364 -13.58 -20.25 38.94
C GLY A 364 -14.74 -19.50 39.64
N ALA A 365 -14.48 -18.34 40.27
CA ALA A 365 -15.48 -17.46 40.86
C ALA A 365 -16.40 -16.77 39.84
N GLY A 366 -15.97 -16.64 38.58
CA GLY A 366 -16.75 -15.98 37.52
C GLY A 366 -16.22 -14.61 37.05
N LYS A 367 -15.04 -14.17 37.48
CA LYS A 367 -14.43 -12.87 37.11
C LYS A 367 -14.41 -12.63 35.59
N SER A 368 -13.72 -13.49 34.84
CA SER A 368 -13.63 -13.42 33.38
C SER A 368 -14.97 -13.72 32.68
N ALA A 369 -15.85 -14.50 33.32
CA ALA A 369 -17.20 -14.73 32.83
C ALA A 369 -18.04 -13.44 32.82
N LEU A 370 -17.96 -12.64 33.90
CA LEU A 370 -18.58 -11.32 33.95
C LEU A 370 -17.93 -10.37 32.93
N ALA A 371 -16.60 -10.26 32.95
CA ALA A 371 -15.83 -9.33 32.12
C ALA A 371 -16.05 -9.55 30.60
N MET A 372 -16.10 -10.81 30.17
CA MET A 372 -16.22 -11.19 28.76
C MET A 372 -17.67 -11.45 28.32
N SER A 373 -18.66 -11.32 29.22
CA SER A 373 -20.08 -11.54 28.92
C SER A 373 -20.58 -10.67 27.76
N SER A 374 -20.16 -9.39 27.70
CA SER A 374 -20.48 -8.49 26.60
C SER A 374 -19.88 -8.96 25.26
N LEU A 375 -18.62 -9.41 25.27
CA LEU A 375 -17.99 -9.97 24.06
C LEU A 375 -18.75 -11.20 23.57
N TRP A 376 -19.18 -12.08 24.48
CA TRP A 376 -19.96 -13.27 24.12
C TRP A 376 -21.36 -12.93 23.60
N CYS A 377 -22.04 -11.95 24.20
CA CYS A 377 -23.33 -11.47 23.71
C CYS A 377 -23.22 -11.00 22.25
N LEU A 378 -22.21 -10.18 21.95
CA LEU A 378 -21.97 -9.66 20.60
C LEU A 378 -21.47 -10.73 19.63
N THR A 379 -20.45 -11.52 19.99
CA THR A 379 -19.73 -12.40 19.04
C THR A 379 -20.14 -13.87 19.10
N GLY A 380 -20.60 -14.35 20.25
CA GLY A 380 -20.73 -15.78 20.57
C GLY A 380 -19.42 -16.44 21.04
N GLY A 381 -18.29 -15.74 20.98
CA GLY A 381 -16.99 -16.18 21.49
C GLY A 381 -16.68 -15.59 22.87
N MET A 382 -15.94 -16.34 23.69
CA MET A 382 -15.42 -15.88 24.99
C MET A 382 -13.94 -15.42 24.92
N ASP A 383 -13.28 -15.64 23.78
CA ASP A 383 -11.88 -15.25 23.55
C ASP A 383 -11.81 -14.37 22.29
N ALA A 384 -11.33 -13.13 22.43
CA ALA A 384 -11.12 -12.22 21.31
C ALA A 384 -9.97 -12.64 20.37
N ARG A 385 -9.15 -13.64 20.76
CA ARG A 385 -8.00 -14.13 20.00
C ARG A 385 -8.34 -15.30 19.07
N SER A 386 -9.58 -15.81 19.09
CA SER A 386 -9.92 -17.09 18.45
C SER A 386 -10.21 -17.05 16.95
N GLU A 387 -10.21 -15.87 16.31
CA GLU A 387 -10.31 -15.77 14.85
C GLU A 387 -8.98 -16.09 14.18
N GLY A 388 -8.70 -17.40 14.02
CA GLY A 388 -7.61 -17.92 13.19
C GLY A 388 -6.65 -18.92 13.85
N ALA A 389 -6.72 -19.11 15.17
CA ALA A 389 -5.85 -20.05 15.90
C ALA A 389 -6.53 -21.42 16.15
N SER A 390 -6.13 -22.44 15.40
CA SER A 390 -6.74 -23.79 15.38
C SER A 390 -6.46 -24.70 16.59
N THR A 391 -6.14 -24.13 17.76
CA THR A 391 -5.58 -24.88 18.90
C THR A 391 -6.37 -24.83 20.22
N GLY A 392 -7.57 -24.23 20.23
CA GLY A 392 -8.49 -24.28 21.37
C GLY A 392 -9.87 -24.81 20.96
N ARG A 393 -10.39 -25.83 21.64
CA ARG A 393 -11.84 -26.08 21.62
C ARG A 393 -12.50 -24.90 22.33
N GLY A 394 -13.25 -24.09 21.59
CA GLY A 394 -14.12 -23.08 22.19
C GLY A 394 -15.15 -23.73 23.12
N LEU A 395 -15.61 -22.97 24.11
CA LEU A 395 -16.64 -23.43 25.06
C LEU A 395 -17.88 -23.90 24.31
N SER A 396 -18.36 -25.10 24.62
CA SER A 396 -19.57 -25.64 24.03
C SER A 396 -20.80 -24.91 24.58
N VAL A 397 -21.92 -25.02 23.88
CA VAL A 397 -23.22 -24.50 24.33
C VAL A 397 -23.61 -25.07 25.71
N THR A 398 -23.18 -26.29 26.02
CA THR A 398 -23.37 -26.92 27.33
C THR A 398 -22.47 -26.34 28.43
N ASP A 399 -21.27 -25.85 28.11
CA ASP A 399 -20.37 -25.25 29.09
C ASP A 399 -20.82 -23.82 29.46
N ILE A 400 -21.46 -23.12 28.52
CA ILE A 400 -22.00 -21.75 28.70
C ILE A 400 -23.21 -21.73 29.65
N ILE A 401 -24.01 -22.80 29.69
CA ILE A 401 -25.24 -22.87 30.49
C ILE A 401 -24.90 -23.35 31.90
N HIS A 402 -25.19 -22.52 32.92
CA HIS A 402 -25.06 -22.89 34.32
C HIS A 402 -25.81 -24.21 34.60
N SER A 403 -25.20 -25.13 35.35
CA SER A 403 -25.68 -26.52 35.50
C SER A 403 -27.13 -26.64 36.01
N ALA A 404 -27.55 -25.73 36.89
CA ALA A 404 -28.91 -25.65 37.43
C ALA A 404 -29.96 -25.01 36.47
N CYS A 405 -29.54 -24.51 35.31
CA CYS A 405 -30.36 -23.73 34.38
C CYS A 405 -30.65 -24.50 33.07
N LYS A 406 -31.78 -24.19 32.43
CA LYS A 406 -32.15 -24.76 31.12
C LYS A 406 -31.59 -23.96 29.93
N SER A 407 -31.17 -22.73 30.20
CA SER A 407 -30.67 -21.76 29.23
C SER A 407 -29.77 -20.73 29.90
N ALA A 408 -28.85 -20.15 29.15
CA ALA A 408 -28.13 -18.94 29.50
C ALA A 408 -28.64 -17.77 28.66
N THR A 409 -28.77 -16.58 29.24
CA THR A 409 -29.10 -15.34 28.52
C THR A 409 -28.12 -14.25 28.93
N VAL A 410 -27.55 -13.54 27.96
CA VAL A 410 -26.79 -12.31 28.17
C VAL A 410 -27.37 -11.22 27.27
N ARG A 411 -27.56 -10.04 27.84
CA ARG A 411 -28.17 -8.88 27.22
C ARG A 411 -27.28 -7.66 27.45
N VAL A 412 -26.90 -6.97 26.39
CA VAL A 412 -26.06 -5.76 26.41
C VAL A 412 -26.88 -4.59 25.90
N GLU A 413 -26.82 -3.47 26.60
CA GLU A 413 -27.54 -2.23 26.28
C GLU A 413 -26.56 -1.05 26.23
N GLY A 414 -26.81 -0.09 25.34
CA GLY A 414 -25.91 1.03 25.11
C GLY A 414 -26.38 1.96 23.99
N THR A 415 -25.47 2.75 23.42
CA THR A 415 -25.71 3.53 22.20
C THR A 415 -24.66 3.27 21.12
N VAL A 416 -25.08 3.33 19.86
CA VAL A 416 -24.22 3.33 18.67
C VAL A 416 -24.50 4.62 17.89
N ASN A 417 -23.48 5.45 17.70
CA ASN A 417 -23.60 6.78 17.09
C ASN A 417 -24.69 7.67 17.75
N GLY A 418 -24.87 7.51 19.07
CA GLY A 418 -25.90 8.19 19.86
C GLY A 418 -27.29 7.52 19.85
N LEU A 419 -27.55 6.58 18.93
CA LEU A 419 -28.82 5.84 18.86
C LEU A 419 -28.82 4.65 19.84
N PRO A 420 -29.89 4.38 20.60
CA PRO A 420 -29.92 3.29 21.57
C PRO A 420 -29.89 1.92 20.88
N PHE A 421 -29.12 0.98 21.44
CA PHE A 421 -29.11 -0.41 20.99
C PHE A 421 -29.32 -1.40 22.13
N VAL A 422 -29.87 -2.56 21.77
CA VAL A 422 -29.97 -3.74 22.65
C VAL A 422 -29.57 -4.97 21.85
N VAL A 423 -28.59 -5.73 22.36
CA VAL A 423 -28.26 -7.07 21.87
C VAL A 423 -28.62 -8.09 22.95
N GLU A 424 -29.34 -9.15 22.59
CA GLU A 424 -29.68 -10.22 23.53
C GLU A 424 -29.39 -11.59 22.91
N ARG A 425 -28.52 -12.37 23.56
CA ARG A 425 -28.13 -13.72 23.14
C ARG A 425 -28.57 -14.75 24.18
N THR A 426 -29.32 -15.75 23.73
CA THR A 426 -29.78 -16.89 24.53
C THR A 426 -29.18 -18.19 23.99
N ALA A 427 -28.55 -18.97 24.87
CA ALA A 427 -28.06 -20.32 24.59
C ALA A 427 -28.97 -21.39 25.23
N ARG A 428 -29.29 -22.47 24.51
CA ARG A 428 -30.07 -23.62 25.00
C ARG A 428 -29.44 -24.93 24.55
N ARG A 429 -29.68 -26.04 25.26
CA ARG A 429 -29.18 -27.38 24.85
C ARG A 429 -29.68 -27.83 23.47
N ARG A 430 -30.77 -27.24 22.97
CA ARG A 430 -31.27 -27.37 21.59
C ARG A 430 -31.57 -25.97 21.07
N GLY A 431 -30.69 -25.45 20.20
CA GLY A 431 -30.81 -24.13 19.57
C GLY A 431 -30.44 -22.94 20.47
N GLY A 432 -30.80 -21.75 20.03
CA GLY A 432 -30.58 -20.49 20.74
C GLY A 432 -31.43 -19.37 20.14
N LYS A 433 -31.24 -18.14 20.62
CA LYS A 433 -31.78 -16.92 20.02
C LYS A 433 -30.70 -15.84 20.04
N LEU A 434 -30.63 -15.02 19.00
CA LEU A 434 -29.95 -13.74 19.01
C LEU A 434 -30.98 -12.71 18.54
N SER A 435 -31.09 -11.58 19.23
CA SER A 435 -31.88 -10.43 18.76
C SER A 435 -31.07 -9.15 18.89
N LEU A 436 -31.27 -8.26 17.92
CA LEU A 436 -30.62 -6.96 17.81
C LEU A 436 -31.70 -5.90 17.58
N MET A 437 -31.78 -4.90 18.46
CA MET A 437 -32.59 -3.70 18.25
C MET A 437 -31.66 -2.49 18.20
N VAL A 438 -31.92 -1.58 17.26
CA VAL A 438 -31.22 -0.28 17.13
C VAL A 438 -32.27 0.79 16.86
N ASP A 439 -32.28 1.85 17.65
CA ASP A 439 -33.25 2.95 17.60
C ASP A 439 -34.72 2.48 17.64
N GLY A 440 -35.00 1.47 18.47
CA GLY A 440 -36.31 0.83 18.56
C GLY A 440 -36.70 -0.07 17.36
N VAL A 441 -35.89 -0.09 16.29
CA VAL A 441 -36.10 -0.95 15.12
C VAL A 441 -35.49 -2.33 15.37
N ASP A 442 -36.29 -3.39 15.23
CA ASP A 442 -35.79 -4.77 15.25
C ASP A 442 -35.00 -5.07 13.97
N ARG A 443 -33.73 -5.45 14.14
CA ARG A 443 -32.78 -5.82 13.07
C ARG A 443 -32.49 -7.34 13.08
N THR A 444 -33.25 -8.12 13.85
CA THR A 444 -33.10 -9.58 13.95
C THR A 444 -33.48 -10.27 12.64
N MET A 445 -32.62 -11.16 12.15
CA MET A 445 -32.88 -11.96 10.94
C MET A 445 -33.43 -13.36 11.27
N GLN A 446 -33.93 -14.07 10.26
CA GLN A 446 -34.59 -15.38 10.42
C GLN A 446 -33.74 -16.44 11.13
N GLU A 447 -32.42 -16.45 10.89
CA GLU A 447 -31.48 -17.32 11.61
C GLU A 447 -30.51 -16.51 12.49
N MET A 448 -30.07 -17.12 13.59
CA MET A 448 -28.95 -16.58 14.40
C MET A 448 -27.70 -16.35 13.56
N ARG A 449 -27.40 -17.25 12.62
CA ARG A 449 -26.24 -17.10 11.71
C ARG A 449 -26.39 -15.91 10.78
N MET A 450 -27.60 -15.64 10.27
CA MET A 450 -27.84 -14.47 9.43
C MET A 450 -27.76 -13.16 10.24
N THR A 451 -28.32 -13.16 11.46
CA THR A 451 -28.19 -12.02 12.38
C THR A 451 -26.71 -11.77 12.74
N GLN A 452 -25.94 -12.83 12.99
CA GLN A 452 -24.48 -12.75 13.15
C GLN A 452 -23.71 -12.45 11.87
N ALA A 453 -24.27 -12.68 10.67
CA ALA A 453 -23.61 -12.39 9.39
C ALA A 453 -23.77 -10.92 9.00
N GLY A 454 -24.93 -10.31 9.25
CA GLY A 454 -25.10 -8.86 9.16
C GLY A 454 -24.23 -8.12 10.18
N ASP A 455 -24.20 -8.63 11.42
CA ASP A 455 -23.28 -8.18 12.47
C ASP A 455 -21.80 -8.48 12.15
N ARG A 456 -21.49 -9.53 11.37
CA ARG A 456 -20.14 -9.80 10.84
C ARG A 456 -19.75 -8.83 9.74
N ALA A 457 -20.65 -8.49 8.82
CA ALA A 457 -20.38 -7.45 7.82
C ALA A 457 -20.12 -6.10 8.50
N PHE A 458 -20.94 -5.73 9.49
CA PHE A 458 -20.71 -4.58 10.35
C PHE A 458 -19.36 -4.65 11.10
N LYS A 459 -18.96 -5.83 11.61
CA LYS A 459 -17.65 -6.03 12.25
C LYS A 459 -16.48 -6.08 11.28
N GLU A 460 -16.68 -6.50 10.04
CA GLU A 460 -15.68 -6.45 8.97
C GLU A 460 -15.51 -5.00 8.48
N GLU A 461 -16.56 -4.18 8.48
CA GLU A 461 -16.45 -2.71 8.32
C GLU A 461 -15.71 -2.06 9.51
N LEU A 462 -16.10 -2.37 10.76
CA LEU A 462 -15.41 -1.85 11.96
C LEU A 462 -13.96 -2.36 12.10
N GLY A 463 -13.67 -3.53 11.54
CA GLY A 463 -12.36 -4.20 11.61
C GLY A 463 -11.41 -3.81 10.48
N LYS A 464 -11.91 -3.17 9.42
CA LYS A 464 -11.09 -2.59 8.35
C LYS A 464 -10.39 -1.32 8.83
N LEU A 465 -9.25 -1.51 9.50
CA LEU A 465 -8.24 -0.46 9.73
C LEU A 465 -7.80 0.25 8.44
N VAL A 466 -8.01 -0.43 7.31
CA VAL A 466 -7.91 0.06 5.94
C VAL A 466 -9.07 -0.58 5.17
N ASP A 467 -9.89 0.20 4.46
CA ASP A 467 -10.82 -0.42 3.51
C ASP A 467 -10.07 -0.80 2.23
N LEU A 468 -10.03 -2.10 1.97
CA LEU A 468 -9.41 -2.68 0.77
C LEU A 468 -10.43 -3.07 -0.30
N SER A 469 -11.74 -2.92 -0.04
CA SER A 469 -12.81 -3.38 -0.94
C SER A 469 -12.68 -2.82 -2.35
N ILE A 470 -12.49 -1.50 -2.47
CA ILE A 470 -12.37 -0.83 -3.78
C ILE A 470 -11.14 -1.28 -4.58
N TRP A 471 -10.05 -1.65 -3.91
CA TRP A 471 -8.84 -2.18 -4.55
C TRP A 471 -9.05 -3.62 -5.03
N GLU A 472 -9.76 -4.44 -4.25
CA GLU A 472 -10.16 -5.80 -4.64
C GLU A 472 -11.15 -5.78 -5.81
N GLU A 473 -12.16 -4.90 -5.77
CA GLU A 473 -13.13 -4.67 -6.86
C GLU A 473 -12.43 -4.18 -8.14
N ALA A 474 -11.59 -3.14 -8.04
CA ALA A 474 -10.82 -2.63 -9.18
C ALA A 474 -9.93 -3.71 -9.79
N ARG A 475 -9.23 -4.50 -8.96
CA ARG A 475 -8.41 -5.63 -9.42
C ARG A 475 -9.24 -6.70 -10.10
N ALA A 476 -10.43 -7.02 -9.58
CA ALA A 476 -11.33 -8.01 -10.18
C ALA A 476 -11.83 -7.55 -11.55
N VAL A 477 -12.21 -6.28 -11.70
CA VAL A 477 -12.61 -5.68 -12.99
C VAL A 477 -11.44 -5.67 -13.97
N ALA A 478 -10.24 -5.23 -13.55
CA ALA A 478 -9.05 -5.21 -14.40
C ALA A 478 -8.63 -6.62 -14.86
N ASN A 479 -8.70 -7.62 -13.97
CA ASN A 479 -8.44 -9.01 -14.31
C ASN A 479 -9.47 -9.58 -15.30
N LYS A 480 -10.75 -9.17 -15.18
CA LYS A 480 -11.79 -9.53 -16.15
C LYS A 480 -11.53 -8.91 -17.52
N GLU A 481 -11.26 -7.60 -17.61
CA GLU A 481 -10.94 -6.97 -18.90
C GLU A 481 -9.69 -7.58 -19.53
N LEU A 482 -8.66 -7.92 -18.73
CA LEU A 482 -7.47 -8.62 -19.20
C LEU A 482 -7.81 -9.99 -19.78
N ALA A 483 -8.67 -10.77 -19.13
CA ALA A 483 -9.14 -12.05 -19.66
C ALA A 483 -9.93 -11.90 -20.98
N ASP A 484 -10.86 -10.94 -21.04
CA ASP A 484 -11.68 -10.66 -22.22
C ASP A 484 -10.82 -10.20 -23.42
N ARG A 485 -9.86 -9.29 -23.20
CA ARG A 485 -8.91 -8.84 -24.24
C ARG A 485 -7.97 -9.96 -24.68
N LYS A 486 -7.55 -10.84 -23.76
CA LYS A 486 -6.71 -12.01 -24.07
C LYS A 486 -7.47 -13.02 -24.93
N ALA A 487 -8.76 -13.25 -24.67
CA ALA A 487 -9.61 -14.07 -25.51
C ALA A 487 -9.81 -13.44 -26.91
N ALA A 488 -10.01 -12.11 -26.98
CA ALA A 488 -10.12 -11.39 -28.25
C ALA A 488 -8.82 -11.46 -29.08
N LEU A 489 -7.65 -11.31 -28.46
CA LEU A 489 -6.37 -11.46 -29.15
C LEU A 489 -6.16 -12.91 -29.61
N ALA A 490 -6.50 -13.91 -28.78
CA ALA A 490 -6.42 -15.31 -29.17
C ALA A 490 -7.31 -15.64 -30.38
N ALA A 491 -8.49 -15.01 -30.49
CA ALA A 491 -9.35 -15.14 -31.67
C ALA A 491 -8.68 -14.55 -32.93
N VAL A 492 -8.07 -13.35 -32.84
CA VAL A 492 -7.32 -12.75 -33.96
C VAL A 492 -6.12 -13.61 -34.35
N CYS A 493 -5.33 -14.10 -33.40
CA CYS A 493 -4.23 -15.04 -33.66
C CYS A 493 -4.69 -16.37 -34.29
N THR A 494 -5.96 -16.74 -34.15
CA THR A 494 -6.53 -17.94 -34.76
C THR A 494 -7.05 -17.67 -36.18
N GLU A 495 -7.67 -16.51 -36.43
CA GLU A 495 -8.21 -16.15 -37.75
C GLU A 495 -7.13 -15.66 -38.72
N LEU A 496 -6.13 -14.91 -38.24
CA LEU A 496 -5.11 -14.28 -39.09
C LEU A 496 -4.37 -15.27 -40.01
N PRO A 497 -3.85 -16.43 -39.54
CA PRO A 497 -3.18 -17.39 -40.42
C PRO A 497 -4.12 -18.00 -41.48
N VAL A 498 -5.41 -18.15 -41.15
CA VAL A 498 -6.42 -18.67 -42.08
C VAL A 498 -6.68 -17.66 -43.20
N ARG A 499 -6.73 -16.36 -42.88
CA ARG A 499 -6.89 -15.27 -43.85
C ARG A 499 -5.65 -15.07 -44.72
N GLN A 500 -4.46 -15.10 -44.13
CA GLN A 500 -3.19 -15.12 -44.86
C GLN A 500 -3.17 -16.30 -45.85
N GLY A 501 -3.54 -17.51 -45.41
CA GLY A 501 -3.67 -18.67 -46.29
C GLY A 501 -4.78 -18.58 -47.36
N PHE A 502 -5.75 -17.67 -47.29
CA PHE A 502 -6.66 -17.37 -48.40
C PHE A 502 -6.03 -16.36 -49.37
N ARG A 503 -5.44 -15.28 -48.85
CA ARG A 503 -4.71 -14.28 -49.64
C ARG A 503 -3.62 -14.94 -50.49
N ASP A 504 -2.82 -15.80 -49.88
CA ASP A 504 -1.65 -16.42 -50.54
C ASP A 504 -2.09 -17.37 -51.67
N ARG A 505 -3.18 -18.14 -51.47
CA ARG A 505 -3.79 -18.95 -52.54
C ARG A 505 -4.37 -18.10 -53.66
N PHE A 506 -5.11 -17.03 -53.37
CA PHE A 506 -5.60 -16.12 -54.41
C PHE A 506 -4.47 -15.43 -55.18
N GLN A 507 -3.30 -15.26 -54.56
CA GLN A 507 -2.09 -14.75 -55.23
C GLN A 507 -1.46 -15.81 -56.13
N GLU A 508 -1.37 -17.08 -55.70
CA GLU A 508 -0.93 -18.19 -56.54
C GLU A 508 -1.85 -18.41 -57.75
N ASP A 509 -3.18 -18.47 -57.52
CA ASP A 509 -4.21 -18.60 -58.55
C ASP A 509 -4.14 -17.43 -59.55
N LEU A 510 -3.91 -16.19 -59.08
CA LEU A 510 -3.77 -15.02 -59.93
C LEU A 510 -2.52 -15.11 -60.81
N ILE A 511 -1.37 -15.49 -60.25
CA ILE A 511 -0.12 -15.66 -61.00
C ILE A 511 -0.30 -16.72 -62.09
N GLN A 512 -1.00 -17.82 -61.79
CA GLN A 512 -1.32 -18.83 -62.80
C GLN A 512 -2.26 -18.26 -63.89
N SER A 513 -3.31 -17.55 -63.52
CA SER A 513 -4.27 -16.97 -64.48
C SER A 513 -3.61 -15.93 -65.40
N GLU A 514 -2.72 -15.09 -64.88
CA GLU A 514 -1.94 -14.11 -65.67
C GLU A 514 -0.88 -14.79 -66.57
N ALA A 515 -0.32 -15.92 -66.15
CA ALA A 515 0.58 -16.74 -66.98
C ALA A 515 -0.18 -17.43 -68.13
N GLU A 516 -1.40 -17.91 -67.88
CA GLU A 516 -2.28 -18.48 -68.92
C GLU A 516 -2.79 -17.40 -69.89
N GLU A 517 -3.12 -16.20 -69.38
CA GLU A 517 -3.48 -15.03 -70.18
C GLU A 517 -2.34 -14.65 -71.16
N THR A 518 -1.12 -14.55 -70.66
CA THR A 518 0.07 -14.22 -71.48
C THR A 518 0.47 -15.34 -72.45
N LEU A 519 0.29 -16.61 -72.08
CA LEU A 519 0.51 -17.75 -72.99
C LEU A 519 -0.50 -17.73 -74.15
N LEU A 520 -1.78 -17.50 -73.87
CA LEU A 520 -2.82 -17.43 -74.89
C LEU A 520 -2.62 -16.23 -75.82
N ALA A 521 -2.23 -15.07 -75.28
CA ALA A 521 -1.87 -13.90 -76.08
C ALA A 521 -0.66 -14.17 -76.99
N ALA A 522 0.37 -14.86 -76.49
CA ALA A 522 1.53 -15.27 -77.29
C ALA A 522 1.17 -16.29 -78.39
N GLU A 523 0.25 -17.22 -78.12
CA GLU A 523 -0.25 -18.17 -79.13
C GLU A 523 -1.07 -17.47 -80.21
N GLN A 524 -1.97 -16.56 -79.83
CA GLN A 524 -2.74 -15.72 -80.77
C GLN A 524 -1.80 -14.86 -81.64
N ALA A 525 -0.79 -14.23 -81.06
CA ALA A 525 0.22 -13.48 -81.80
C ALA A 525 1.02 -14.37 -82.77
N ARG A 526 1.38 -15.60 -82.35
CA ARG A 526 2.06 -16.59 -83.19
C ARG A 526 1.19 -17.07 -84.36
N LEU A 527 -0.11 -17.26 -84.15
CA LEU A 527 -1.07 -17.59 -85.20
C LEU A 527 -1.25 -16.44 -86.18
N ALA A 528 -1.38 -15.20 -85.69
CA ALA A 528 -1.44 -13.99 -86.53
C ALA A 528 -0.17 -13.82 -87.38
N ALA A 529 1.02 -13.99 -86.78
CA ALA A 529 2.29 -13.94 -87.50
C ALA A 529 2.40 -15.06 -88.56
N ARG A 530 1.89 -16.26 -88.28
CA ARG A 530 1.84 -17.37 -89.26
C ARG A 530 0.88 -17.09 -90.42
N ALA A 531 -0.27 -16.48 -90.15
CA ALA A 531 -1.21 -16.04 -91.18
C ALA A 531 -0.61 -14.93 -92.07
N ALA A 532 0.07 -13.95 -91.46
CA ALA A 532 0.79 -12.90 -92.19
C ALA A 532 1.92 -13.47 -93.07
N ALA A 533 2.69 -14.44 -92.56
CA ALA A 533 3.72 -15.13 -93.35
C ALA A 533 3.13 -15.93 -94.52
N GLN A 534 1.97 -16.57 -94.35
CA GLN A 534 1.27 -17.26 -95.45
C GLN A 534 0.73 -16.28 -96.50
N ALA A 535 0.25 -15.09 -96.09
CA ALA A 535 -0.14 -14.03 -97.01
C ALA A 535 1.06 -13.48 -97.81
N SER A 536 2.22 -13.29 -97.17
CA SER A 536 3.46 -12.90 -97.86
C SER A 536 3.88 -13.95 -98.89
N ALA A 537 3.95 -15.23 -98.49
CA ALA A 537 4.34 -16.31 -99.40
C ALA A 537 3.39 -16.45 -100.61
N SER A 538 2.10 -16.15 -100.44
CA SER A 538 1.13 -16.05 -101.54
C SER A 538 1.47 -14.92 -102.51
N ALA A 539 1.83 -13.73 -102.00
CA ALA A 539 2.20 -12.58 -102.82
C ALA A 539 3.54 -12.81 -103.57
N ASP A 540 4.52 -13.41 -102.90
CA ASP A 540 5.83 -13.74 -103.48
C ASP A 540 5.70 -14.77 -104.63
N ALA A 541 4.84 -15.78 -104.47
CA ALA A 541 4.55 -16.76 -105.52
C ALA A 541 3.88 -16.11 -106.74
N GLU A 542 2.99 -15.14 -106.53
CA GLU A 542 2.34 -14.41 -107.62
C GLU A 542 3.34 -13.51 -108.39
N LEU A 543 4.29 -12.89 -107.67
CA LEU A 543 5.35 -12.08 -108.26
C LEU A 543 6.30 -12.93 -109.13
N ALA A 544 6.69 -14.11 -108.65
CA ALA A 544 7.53 -15.06 -109.39
C ALA A 544 6.83 -15.58 -110.67
N ALA A 545 5.52 -15.81 -110.62
CA ALA A 545 4.73 -16.20 -111.80
C ALA A 545 4.72 -15.09 -112.87
N ARG A 546 4.57 -13.82 -112.46
CA ARG A 546 4.60 -12.65 -113.36
C ARG A 546 5.98 -12.44 -113.99
N GLN A 547 7.08 -12.69 -113.26
CA GLN A 547 8.43 -12.66 -113.81
C GLN A 547 8.65 -13.75 -114.86
N THR A 548 8.28 -15.01 -114.53
CA THR A 548 8.41 -16.16 -115.44
C THR A 548 7.64 -15.98 -116.75
N ALA A 549 6.47 -15.34 -116.72
CA ALA A 549 5.70 -14.99 -117.91
C ALA A 549 6.42 -13.96 -118.81
N ARG A 550 7.12 -12.99 -118.20
CA ARG A 550 7.91 -11.95 -118.89
C ARG A 550 9.09 -12.55 -119.67
N ASP A 551 9.80 -13.50 -119.07
CA ASP A 551 10.97 -14.14 -119.71
C ASP A 551 10.58 -15.06 -120.88
N ARG A 552 9.41 -15.72 -120.80
CA ARG A 552 8.83 -16.47 -121.93
C ARG A 552 8.47 -15.57 -123.11
N ALA A 553 7.84 -14.41 -122.85
CA ALA A 553 7.54 -13.44 -123.91
C ALA A 553 8.83 -12.91 -124.60
N ARG A 554 9.89 -12.68 -123.81
CA ARG A 554 11.17 -12.16 -124.31
C ARG A 554 11.92 -13.17 -125.20
N SER A 555 11.87 -14.45 -124.84
CA SER A 555 12.49 -15.54 -125.62
C SER A 555 11.72 -15.87 -126.90
N GLN A 556 10.38 -15.76 -126.89
CA GLN A 556 9.57 -15.93 -128.10
C GLN A 556 9.84 -14.83 -129.15
N ALA A 557 9.97 -13.57 -128.72
CA ALA A 557 10.31 -12.46 -129.62
C ALA A 557 11.70 -12.60 -130.29
N GLN A 558 12.67 -13.25 -129.63
CA GLN A 558 13.98 -13.54 -130.24
C GLN A 558 13.88 -14.58 -131.36
N LEU A 559 13.00 -15.57 -131.23
CA LEU A 559 12.80 -16.62 -132.23
C LEU A 559 12.18 -16.05 -133.52
N GLU A 560 11.18 -15.17 -133.39
CA GLU A 560 10.52 -14.50 -134.51
C GLU A 560 11.49 -13.59 -135.29
N ALA A 561 12.36 -12.85 -134.59
CA ALA A 561 13.41 -12.05 -135.21
C ALA A 561 14.44 -12.90 -136.00
N GLN A 562 14.70 -14.13 -135.55
CA GLN A 562 15.61 -15.05 -136.22
C GLN A 562 14.99 -15.65 -137.50
N GLN A 563 13.69 -15.96 -137.47
CA GLN A 563 12.94 -16.44 -138.64
C GLN A 563 12.77 -15.35 -139.72
N ALA A 564 12.49 -14.10 -139.31
CA ALA A 564 12.38 -12.97 -140.22
C ALA A 564 13.69 -12.74 -141.01
N ARG A 565 14.85 -12.95 -140.37
CA ARG A 565 16.16 -12.77 -140.99
C ARG A 565 16.43 -13.83 -142.07
N HIS A 566 16.10 -15.09 -141.80
CA HIS A 566 16.23 -16.19 -142.76
C HIS A 566 15.36 -16.01 -144.03
N ALA A 567 14.19 -15.39 -143.89
CA ALA A 567 13.30 -15.06 -145.01
C ALA A 567 13.82 -13.91 -145.90
N ILE A 568 14.69 -13.04 -145.38
CA ILE A 568 15.35 -11.98 -146.15
C ILE A 568 16.50 -12.58 -146.97
N ASP A 569 17.33 -13.43 -146.37
CA ASP A 569 18.49 -14.05 -147.03
C ASP A 569 18.05 -14.94 -148.23
N THR A 570 16.95 -15.68 -148.08
CA THR A 570 16.38 -16.49 -149.17
C THR A 570 15.77 -15.64 -150.30
N ARG A 571 15.42 -14.38 -150.05
CA ARG A 571 14.93 -13.45 -151.07
C ARG A 571 16.08 -12.83 -151.87
N LEU A 572 17.21 -12.53 -151.22
CA LEU A 572 18.44 -12.05 -151.89
C LEU A 572 18.96 -13.09 -152.89
N ALA A 573 19.14 -14.34 -152.45
CA ALA A 573 19.69 -15.44 -153.27
C ALA A 573 18.81 -15.88 -154.47
N ARG A 574 17.65 -15.23 -154.66
CA ARG A 574 16.79 -15.34 -155.84
C ARG A 574 17.03 -14.17 -156.81
N LEU A 575 17.07 -12.94 -156.31
CA LEU A 575 17.33 -11.74 -157.10
C LEU A 575 18.75 -11.76 -157.71
N GLU A 576 19.74 -12.31 -157.01
CA GLU A 576 21.11 -12.48 -157.53
C GLU A 576 21.19 -13.42 -158.75
N ARG A 577 20.29 -14.42 -158.83
CA ARG A 577 20.20 -15.32 -159.99
C ARG A 577 19.47 -14.68 -161.17
N GLU A 578 18.38 -13.95 -160.90
CA GLU A 578 17.63 -13.21 -161.92
C GLU A 578 18.48 -12.07 -162.55
N LEU A 579 19.51 -11.56 -161.85
CA LEU A 579 20.47 -10.60 -162.39
C LEU A 579 21.52 -11.24 -163.33
N GLN A 580 22.07 -12.41 -162.97
CA GLN A 580 23.11 -13.09 -163.75
C GLN A 580 22.63 -13.59 -165.13
N GLU A 581 21.33 -13.85 -165.30
CA GLU A 581 20.77 -14.27 -166.60
C GLU A 581 20.59 -13.09 -167.59
N HIS A 582 20.59 -11.84 -167.11
CA HIS A 582 20.35 -10.66 -167.94
C HIS A 582 21.61 -9.93 -168.43
N GLU A 583 22.77 -10.10 -167.78
CA GLU A 583 24.01 -9.37 -168.14
C GLU A 583 24.84 -10.02 -169.27
N GLY A 584 24.47 -11.22 -169.72
CA GLY A 584 25.22 -11.97 -170.75
C GLY A 584 24.95 -11.57 -172.22
N MET A 585 23.91 -10.78 -172.49
CA MET A 585 23.41 -10.52 -173.85
C MET A 585 23.53 -9.04 -174.30
N GLY A 586 24.41 -8.27 -173.64
CA GLY A 586 24.58 -6.83 -173.80
C GLY A 586 25.94 -6.35 -174.34
N GLU A 587 26.51 -7.09 -175.30
CA GLU A 587 27.48 -6.63 -176.32
C GLU A 587 28.78 -5.90 -175.85
N ARG A 588 30.00 -6.39 -176.12
CA ARG A 588 30.63 -6.45 -177.46
C ARG A 588 30.67 -5.14 -178.29
N LEU A 589 30.42 -3.96 -177.72
CA LEU A 589 30.65 -2.67 -178.40
C LEU A 589 31.36 -1.64 -177.51
N GLN A 590 32.37 -0.95 -178.08
CA GLN A 590 33.26 0.05 -177.45
C GLN A 590 34.26 -0.53 -176.43
N SER A 591 35.57 -0.69 -176.67
CA SER A 591 36.49 -0.23 -177.72
C SER A 591 36.84 1.27 -177.78
N ALA A 592 37.41 1.84 -176.70
CA ALA A 592 38.51 2.82 -176.72
C ALA A 592 38.87 3.35 -175.30
N GLY A 593 40.17 3.63 -175.05
CA GLY A 593 40.66 4.50 -173.97
C GLY A 593 40.63 3.94 -172.54
N VAL A 594 41.70 3.62 -171.81
CA VAL A 594 43.10 4.13 -171.82
C VAL A 594 43.10 5.66 -171.69
N GLU A 595 43.74 6.34 -170.74
CA GLU A 595 44.59 6.09 -169.57
C GLU A 595 45.04 7.50 -169.11
N ALA A 596 45.78 7.63 -168.00
CA ALA A 596 46.16 8.90 -167.35
C ALA A 596 44.96 9.68 -166.78
N GLY A 597 44.96 10.10 -165.52
CA GLY A 597 46.04 10.28 -164.56
C GLY A 597 45.73 11.57 -163.78
N SER A 598 46.28 11.84 -162.61
CA SER A 598 47.21 11.08 -161.77
C SER A 598 46.84 11.40 -160.32
N LEU A 599 47.03 10.49 -159.35
CA LEU A 599 48.28 10.46 -158.59
C LEU A 599 48.74 11.88 -158.21
N LEU A 600 48.42 12.27 -156.97
CA LEU A 600 49.23 13.00 -155.99
C LEU A 600 48.24 13.48 -154.91
N ASP A 601 48.04 12.76 -153.79
CA ASP A 601 49.06 12.18 -152.91
C ASP A 601 50.11 13.25 -152.55
N ARG A 602 50.15 13.65 -151.27
CA ARG A 602 50.46 15.01 -150.73
C ARG A 602 49.23 15.92 -150.66
N LEU A 603 48.77 16.40 -149.50
CA LEU A 603 49.33 16.49 -148.14
C LEU A 603 48.14 16.43 -147.16
N ARG A 604 48.21 15.90 -145.94
CA ARG A 604 49.26 16.01 -144.90
C ARG A 604 48.90 14.91 -143.86
N ALA A 605 49.78 14.05 -143.34
CA ALA A 605 50.94 14.38 -142.49
C ALA A 605 50.54 15.40 -141.40
N THR A 606 50.72 15.21 -140.09
CA THR A 606 51.59 14.31 -139.31
C THR A 606 51.27 14.59 -137.82
N LEU A 607 51.71 13.72 -136.89
CA LEU A 607 51.74 13.95 -135.41
C LEU A 607 50.34 13.94 -134.72
N GLY A 608 50.18 13.54 -133.46
CA GLY A 608 51.09 12.97 -132.43
C GLY A 608 50.47 11.74 -131.75
N GLN A 609 51.13 11.02 -130.83
CA GLN A 609 51.36 11.38 -129.41
C GLN A 609 50.04 11.74 -128.68
N SER A 610 49.72 11.29 -127.46
CA SER A 610 50.58 10.81 -126.38
C SER A 610 49.77 10.14 -125.24
N MET A 611 50.41 9.20 -124.51
CA MET A 611 50.58 9.13 -123.04
C MET A 611 49.41 9.12 -122.02
N ASN A 612 49.72 8.42 -120.91
CA ASN A 612 49.28 8.63 -119.51
C ASN A 612 47.80 8.39 -119.20
N ASP A 613 47.34 8.11 -117.97
CA ASP A 613 47.78 7.69 -116.61
C ASP A 613 46.45 7.81 -115.80
N GLY A 614 46.24 7.37 -114.56
CA GLY A 614 46.97 6.57 -113.58
C GLY A 614 45.91 5.90 -112.66
N ALA A 615 46.28 4.99 -111.74
CA ALA A 615 46.49 5.28 -110.30
C ALA A 615 45.18 5.64 -109.53
N VAL A 616 44.85 5.22 -108.30
CA VAL A 616 45.56 4.87 -107.03
C VAL A 616 44.57 3.92 -106.27
N ASP A 617 44.94 2.77 -105.67
CA ASP A 617 45.49 2.54 -104.30
C ASP A 617 44.53 3.02 -103.15
N VAL A 618 44.43 2.48 -101.91
CA VAL A 618 45.30 1.61 -101.07
C VAL A 618 44.44 0.83 -100.01
N ASP A 619 44.98 -0.27 -99.45
CA ASP A 619 45.00 -0.72 -98.02
C ASP A 619 43.77 -0.67 -97.05
N ALA A 620 43.73 -1.38 -95.91
CA ALA A 620 44.34 -2.64 -95.41
C ALA A 620 43.84 -2.96 -93.96
N LEU A 621 43.92 -4.23 -93.53
CA LEU A 621 44.25 -4.77 -92.16
C LEU A 621 43.52 -4.20 -90.89
N SER A 622 43.33 -4.87 -89.74
CA SER A 622 43.80 -6.16 -89.19
C SER A 622 42.95 -6.61 -87.98
N LEU A 623 43.01 -7.92 -87.65
CA LEU A 623 43.20 -8.61 -86.34
C LEU A 623 42.88 -7.87 -84.99
N GLN A 624 42.45 -8.50 -83.87
CA GLN A 624 42.83 -9.81 -83.30
C GLN A 624 41.88 -10.31 -82.16
N THR A 625 42.26 -11.37 -81.40
CA THR A 625 41.39 -12.31 -80.62
C THR A 625 41.49 -12.23 -79.06
N PRO A 626 41.50 -13.31 -78.23
CA PRO A 626 40.44 -13.78 -77.28
C PRO A 626 40.94 -13.88 -75.79
N PRO A 627 40.67 -14.92 -74.92
CA PRO A 627 39.48 -15.68 -74.46
C PRO A 627 39.26 -15.68 -72.89
N GLU A 628 38.36 -16.54 -72.36
CA GLU A 628 38.52 -17.49 -71.20
C GLU A 628 37.36 -17.63 -70.17
N GLU A 629 37.11 -18.91 -69.80
CA GLU A 629 36.33 -19.49 -68.66
C GLU A 629 37.36 -20.03 -67.61
N PRO A 630 37.06 -20.43 -66.32
CA PRO A 630 35.94 -21.31 -65.95
C PRO A 630 35.36 -21.35 -64.47
N HIS A 631 34.20 -22.01 -64.37
CA HIS A 631 33.68 -22.94 -63.32
C HIS A 631 33.63 -22.68 -61.78
N ARG A 632 32.37 -22.81 -61.26
CA ARG A 632 31.84 -23.66 -60.14
C ARG A 632 32.28 -23.36 -58.69
N ASP A 633 31.46 -23.49 -57.65
CA ASP A 633 30.04 -23.88 -57.44
C ASP A 633 29.61 -23.39 -56.00
N THR A 634 28.40 -23.54 -55.40
CA THR A 634 27.17 -24.32 -55.69
C THR A 634 25.91 -23.68 -55.02
N HIS A 635 24.71 -24.14 -55.40
CA HIS A 635 23.42 -24.18 -54.65
C HIS A 635 22.83 -22.95 -53.91
N ALA A 636 21.78 -22.33 -54.50
CA ALA A 636 20.38 -22.48 -54.04
C ALA A 636 19.37 -22.02 -55.12
N PHE A 637 18.30 -22.82 -55.33
CA PHE A 637 17.17 -22.67 -56.27
C PHE A 637 16.77 -21.21 -56.62
N ASP A 638 16.87 -20.71 -57.86
CA ASP A 638 16.19 -21.03 -59.14
C ASP A 638 14.68 -20.73 -59.24
N SER A 639 14.37 -19.49 -59.66
CA SER A 639 13.09 -19.08 -60.27
C SER A 639 13.27 -17.97 -61.32
N GLN A 640 14.38 -17.23 -61.24
CA GLN A 640 14.65 -16.05 -62.06
C GLN A 640 15.17 -16.39 -63.48
N ARG A 641 15.77 -17.58 -63.69
CA ARG A 641 16.34 -18.00 -64.99
C ARG A 641 15.29 -18.33 -66.06
N LEU A 642 14.12 -18.83 -65.68
CA LEU A 642 13.05 -19.18 -66.63
C LEU A 642 12.45 -17.91 -67.27
N LEU A 643 12.28 -16.85 -66.47
CA LEU A 643 11.80 -15.54 -66.92
C LEU A 643 12.79 -14.85 -67.87
N GLU A 644 14.11 -14.94 -67.63
CA GLU A 644 15.10 -14.39 -68.56
C GLU A 644 15.14 -15.12 -69.91
N GLN A 645 14.92 -16.44 -69.94
CA GLN A 645 14.91 -17.23 -71.18
C GLN A 645 13.65 -16.96 -72.02
N LEU A 646 12.49 -16.76 -71.38
CA LEU A 646 11.26 -16.36 -72.08
C LEU A 646 11.33 -14.90 -72.56
N GLY A 647 11.84 -13.98 -71.73
CA GLY A 647 11.94 -12.55 -72.06
C GLY A 647 12.86 -12.26 -73.25
N ARG A 648 14.03 -12.92 -73.35
CA ARG A 648 14.97 -12.74 -74.48
C ARG A 648 14.43 -13.32 -75.80
N SER A 649 13.53 -14.30 -75.74
CA SER A 649 12.89 -14.89 -76.91
C SER A 649 11.78 -13.98 -77.51
N ALA A 650 11.11 -13.20 -76.67
CA ALA A 650 10.07 -12.25 -77.11
C ALA A 650 10.66 -10.94 -77.67
N SER A 651 11.73 -10.41 -77.08
CA SER A 651 12.29 -9.11 -77.46
C SER A 651 12.98 -9.08 -78.83
N GLN A 652 13.47 -10.23 -79.34
CA GLN A 652 14.05 -10.32 -80.69
C GLN A 652 12.99 -10.46 -81.80
N ALA A 653 11.75 -10.86 -81.48
CA ALA A 653 10.65 -10.93 -82.45
C ALA A 653 9.93 -9.58 -82.65
N ALA A 654 10.03 -8.66 -81.68
CA ALA A 654 9.25 -7.41 -81.64
C ALA A 654 9.84 -6.26 -82.50
N ALA A 655 11.00 -6.43 -83.12
CA ALA A 655 11.71 -5.35 -83.83
C ALA A 655 11.24 -5.09 -85.28
N CYS A 656 10.39 -5.96 -85.84
CA CYS A 656 9.92 -5.86 -87.23
C CYS A 656 8.42 -6.14 -87.34
N ILE A 657 7.58 -5.12 -87.13
CA ILE A 657 6.32 -4.83 -87.84
C ILE A 657 5.95 -3.39 -87.50
N ALA A 658 6.02 -2.49 -88.49
CA ALA A 658 5.33 -1.21 -88.42
C ALA A 658 3.86 -1.48 -88.78
N ALA A 659 2.93 -1.10 -87.90
CA ALA A 659 1.52 -1.39 -88.08
C ALA A 659 0.85 -0.42 -89.06
N GLU A 660 0.18 -0.96 -90.09
CA GLU A 660 -1.01 -0.33 -90.67
C GLU A 660 -2.27 -0.85 -89.95
N PRO A 661 -3.32 -0.03 -89.77
CA PRO A 661 -4.50 -0.41 -89.00
C PRO A 661 -5.46 -1.30 -89.80
N VAL A 662 -5.81 -2.46 -89.23
CA VAL A 662 -6.86 -3.36 -89.76
C VAL A 662 -8.26 -2.86 -89.33
N PRO A 663 -9.30 -2.93 -90.17
CA PRO A 663 -10.64 -2.41 -89.82
C PRO A 663 -11.37 -3.23 -88.74
N PRO A 664 -12.31 -2.62 -87.98
CA PRO A 664 -13.04 -3.32 -86.92
C PRO A 664 -14.10 -4.26 -87.52
N GLY A 665 -14.01 -5.57 -87.21
CA GLY A 665 -14.78 -6.58 -87.94
C GLY A 665 -15.06 -7.92 -87.26
N SER A 666 -14.81 -8.08 -85.95
CA SER A 666 -15.39 -9.18 -85.16
C SER A 666 -15.45 -8.82 -83.68
N ALA A 667 -16.54 -9.23 -83.00
CA ALA A 667 -16.64 -9.13 -81.56
C ALA A 667 -15.79 -10.24 -80.94
N SER A 668 -14.60 -9.90 -80.45
CA SER A 668 -13.81 -10.80 -79.62
C SER A 668 -14.59 -11.08 -78.33
N ALA A 669 -14.85 -12.36 -78.04
CA ALA A 669 -15.22 -12.74 -76.69
C ALA A 669 -14.04 -12.39 -75.78
N ALA A 670 -14.30 -11.72 -74.64
CA ALA A 670 -13.25 -11.37 -73.69
C ALA A 670 -12.48 -12.63 -73.26
N ASN A 671 -11.17 -12.50 -73.06
CA ASN A 671 -10.33 -13.64 -72.71
C ASN A 671 -10.80 -14.23 -71.36
N PRO A 672 -11.16 -15.53 -71.27
CA PRO A 672 -11.62 -16.12 -70.02
C PRO A 672 -10.62 -15.94 -68.87
N HIS A 673 -9.31 -15.96 -69.17
CA HIS A 673 -8.26 -15.78 -68.17
C HIS A 673 -8.11 -14.31 -67.74
N GLU A 674 -8.40 -13.34 -68.61
CA GLU A 674 -8.41 -11.90 -68.27
C GLU A 674 -9.56 -11.58 -67.29
N VAL A 675 -10.75 -12.14 -67.55
CA VAL A 675 -11.93 -12.00 -66.67
C VAL A 675 -11.68 -12.65 -65.31
N GLU A 676 -11.07 -13.83 -65.29
CA GLU A 676 -10.75 -14.56 -64.06
C GLU A 676 -9.63 -13.88 -63.26
N ALA A 677 -8.55 -13.41 -63.91
CA ALA A 677 -7.52 -12.59 -63.28
C ALA A 677 -8.12 -11.29 -62.70
N GLY A 678 -9.07 -10.66 -63.39
CA GLY A 678 -9.84 -9.53 -62.85
C GLY A 678 -10.61 -9.86 -61.57
N ARG A 679 -11.25 -11.04 -61.52
CA ARG A 679 -11.96 -11.56 -60.33
C ARG A 679 -10.99 -11.84 -59.18
N LEU A 680 -9.88 -12.52 -59.46
CA LEU A 680 -8.86 -12.89 -58.48
C LEU A 680 -8.15 -11.66 -57.91
N ARG A 681 -7.83 -10.64 -58.72
CA ARG A 681 -7.29 -9.35 -58.23
C ARG A 681 -8.24 -8.68 -57.22
N ALA A 682 -9.54 -8.69 -57.47
CA ALA A 682 -10.53 -8.12 -56.53
C ALA A 682 -10.66 -8.94 -55.23
N GLN A 683 -10.60 -10.27 -55.32
CA GLN A 683 -10.61 -11.16 -54.14
C GLN A 683 -9.32 -11.03 -53.31
N LEU A 684 -8.16 -10.99 -53.96
CA LEU A 684 -6.85 -10.76 -53.34
C LEU A 684 -6.80 -9.42 -52.62
N ALA A 685 -7.25 -8.33 -53.25
CA ALA A 685 -7.34 -7.01 -52.62
C ALA A 685 -8.26 -7.02 -51.39
N THR A 686 -9.37 -7.75 -51.44
CA THR A 686 -10.32 -7.89 -50.33
C THR A 686 -9.73 -8.65 -49.14
N GLU A 687 -9.08 -9.81 -49.36
CA GLU A 687 -8.44 -10.55 -48.27
C GLU A 687 -7.16 -9.85 -47.77
N ALA A 688 -6.40 -9.17 -48.62
CA ALA A 688 -5.25 -8.38 -48.20
C ALA A 688 -5.66 -7.23 -47.26
N ALA A 689 -6.76 -6.52 -47.55
CA ALA A 689 -7.32 -5.52 -46.66
C ALA A 689 -7.78 -6.11 -45.32
N ARG A 690 -8.42 -7.28 -45.32
CA ARG A 690 -8.82 -8.02 -44.10
C ARG A 690 -7.63 -8.47 -43.25
N VAL A 691 -6.56 -8.94 -43.89
CA VAL A 691 -5.31 -9.31 -43.20
C VAL A 691 -4.70 -8.08 -42.52
N LEU A 692 -4.60 -6.95 -43.22
CA LEU A 692 -4.11 -5.69 -42.67
C LEU A 692 -4.95 -5.21 -41.47
N GLU A 693 -6.29 -5.30 -41.58
CA GLU A 693 -7.22 -4.95 -40.49
C GLU A 693 -7.02 -5.84 -39.26
N LEU A 694 -6.87 -7.16 -39.46
CA LEU A 694 -6.60 -8.11 -38.38
C LEU A 694 -5.22 -7.93 -37.75
N GLU A 695 -4.19 -7.61 -38.53
CA GLU A 695 -2.84 -7.30 -38.04
C GLU A 695 -2.85 -6.04 -37.18
N GLY A 696 -3.48 -4.96 -37.64
CA GLY A 696 -3.67 -3.73 -36.86
C GLY A 696 -4.46 -3.97 -35.56
N ARG A 697 -5.61 -4.65 -35.65
CA ARG A 697 -6.42 -5.03 -34.49
C ARG A 697 -5.66 -5.93 -33.51
N GLY A 698 -4.82 -6.83 -34.00
CA GLY A 698 -3.95 -7.69 -33.20
C GLY A 698 -2.90 -6.89 -32.43
N ALA A 699 -2.24 -5.95 -33.08
CA ALA A 699 -1.28 -5.04 -32.45
C ALA A 699 -1.94 -4.15 -31.38
N ASP A 700 -3.10 -3.56 -31.68
CA ASP A 700 -3.89 -2.75 -30.74
C ASP A 700 -4.31 -3.56 -29.50
N LEU A 701 -4.78 -4.78 -29.68
CA LEU A 701 -5.15 -5.67 -28.57
C LEU A 701 -3.94 -6.09 -27.73
N ALA A 702 -2.78 -6.31 -28.35
CA ALA A 702 -1.54 -6.62 -27.65
C ALA A 702 -1.04 -5.43 -26.81
N ALA A 703 -1.10 -4.21 -27.35
CA ALA A 703 -0.77 -2.99 -26.61
C ALA A 703 -1.73 -2.78 -25.41
N GLN A 704 -3.04 -2.90 -25.64
CA GLN A 704 -4.06 -2.81 -24.57
C GLN A 704 -3.85 -3.86 -23.48
N LEU A 705 -3.41 -5.07 -23.82
CA LEU A 705 -3.08 -6.12 -22.86
C LEU A 705 -1.85 -5.80 -22.02
N ALA A 706 -0.83 -5.16 -22.60
CA ALA A 706 0.34 -4.71 -21.85
C ALA A 706 -0.06 -3.63 -20.82
N ASP A 707 -0.83 -2.62 -21.23
CA ASP A 707 -1.33 -1.56 -20.36
C ASP A 707 -2.25 -2.12 -19.25
N LEU A 708 -3.21 -2.97 -19.60
CA LEU A 708 -4.12 -3.60 -18.63
C LEU A 708 -3.38 -4.48 -17.62
N LYS A 709 -2.32 -5.17 -18.06
CA LYS A 709 -1.47 -5.93 -17.16
C LYS A 709 -0.76 -5.01 -16.17
N LEU A 710 -0.25 -3.85 -16.59
CA LEU A 710 0.36 -2.87 -15.69
C LEU A 710 -0.66 -2.30 -14.68
N VAL A 711 -1.89 -1.98 -15.11
CA VAL A 711 -2.98 -1.56 -14.21
C VAL A 711 -3.33 -2.66 -13.20
N HIS A 712 -3.58 -3.90 -13.67
CA HIS A 712 -3.87 -5.03 -12.79
C HIS A 712 -2.73 -5.28 -11.78
N ASP A 713 -1.49 -5.21 -12.25
CA ASP A 713 -0.30 -5.49 -11.44
C ASP A 713 -0.05 -4.39 -10.39
N ALA A 714 -0.40 -3.13 -10.70
CA ALA A 714 -0.43 -2.02 -9.74
C ALA A 714 -1.56 -2.16 -8.69
N LEU A 715 -2.66 -2.85 -9.01
CA LEU A 715 -3.78 -3.13 -8.10
C LEU A 715 -3.60 -4.41 -7.27
N ARG A 716 -2.48 -5.14 -7.41
CA ARG A 716 -2.14 -6.26 -6.52
C ARG A 716 -1.75 -5.76 -5.11
N PRO A 717 -1.77 -6.62 -4.07
CA PRO A 717 -1.40 -6.20 -2.72
C PRO A 717 0.06 -5.71 -2.62
N THR A 718 0.95 -6.23 -3.48
CA THR A 718 2.33 -5.76 -3.71
C THR A 718 2.45 -4.39 -4.38
N GLY A 719 1.40 -3.91 -5.05
CA GLY A 719 1.32 -2.63 -5.75
C GLY A 719 0.92 -1.47 -4.84
N VAL A 720 -0.05 -0.66 -5.25
CA VAL A 720 -0.53 0.55 -4.54
C VAL A 720 -0.97 0.26 -3.09
N VAL A 721 -1.58 -0.89 -2.84
CA VAL A 721 -2.02 -1.34 -1.51
C VAL A 721 -0.85 -1.51 -0.54
N ASN A 722 0.34 -1.89 -1.02
CA ASN A 722 1.55 -2.01 -0.20
C ASN A 722 1.93 -0.67 0.42
N TYR A 723 1.83 0.41 -0.37
CA TYR A 723 2.18 1.77 0.06
C TYR A 723 1.16 2.31 1.08
N LEU A 724 -0.13 1.98 0.92
CA LEU A 724 -1.17 2.26 1.91
C LEU A 724 -0.88 1.54 3.25
N LEU A 725 -0.47 0.28 3.18
CA LEU A 725 -0.13 -0.51 4.37
C LEU A 725 1.16 -0.01 5.05
N GLU A 726 2.11 0.60 4.35
CA GLU A 726 3.29 1.23 4.97
C GLU A 726 2.90 2.35 5.92
N GLY A 727 2.04 3.29 5.50
CA GLY A 727 1.55 4.37 6.35
C GLY A 727 0.83 3.84 7.59
N VAL A 728 -0.10 2.90 7.39
CA VAL A 728 -0.89 2.29 8.47
C VAL A 728 -0.03 1.52 9.48
N LEU A 729 0.99 0.79 9.00
CA LEU A 729 1.89 0.04 9.87
C LEU A 729 2.89 0.95 10.59
N ALA A 730 3.33 2.05 9.96
CA ALA A 730 4.13 3.08 10.61
C ALA A 730 3.34 3.77 11.76
N ASP A 731 2.08 4.13 11.49
CA ASP A 731 1.11 4.62 12.49
C ASP A 731 0.95 3.64 13.66
N LEU A 732 0.69 2.37 13.37
CA LEU A 732 0.53 1.31 14.37
C LEU A 732 1.81 1.08 15.18
N GLN A 733 2.97 1.15 14.53
CA GLN A 733 4.27 1.05 15.18
C GLN A 733 4.50 2.23 16.13
N ALA A 734 4.14 3.46 15.72
CA ALA A 734 4.27 4.65 16.55
C ALA A 734 3.36 4.60 17.78
N THR A 735 2.06 4.30 17.60
CA THR A 735 1.12 4.18 18.74
C THR A 735 1.50 3.03 19.68
N THR A 736 1.87 1.87 19.13
CA THR A 736 2.39 0.74 19.92
C THR A 736 3.67 1.11 20.65
N GLY A 737 4.57 1.87 20.00
CA GLY A 737 5.83 2.34 20.57
C GLY A 737 5.64 3.23 21.80
N THR A 738 4.62 4.08 21.82
CA THR A 738 4.26 4.89 23.00
C THR A 738 3.92 4.00 24.21
N PHE A 739 3.08 2.97 24.03
CA PHE A 739 2.74 2.02 25.10
C PHE A 739 3.93 1.13 25.48
N LEU A 740 4.72 0.70 24.50
CA LEU A 740 5.88 -0.16 24.70
C LEU A 740 7.00 0.56 25.48
N ALA A 741 7.22 1.85 25.23
CA ALA A 741 8.17 2.65 25.99
C ALA A 741 7.80 2.80 27.49
N ALA A 742 6.50 2.84 27.81
CA ALA A 742 6.02 2.85 29.19
C ALA A 742 6.19 1.47 29.87
N LEU A 743 5.81 0.40 29.15
CA LEU A 743 5.73 -0.95 29.70
C LEU A 743 7.06 -1.72 29.69
N ALA A 744 7.83 -1.63 28.61
CA ALA A 744 9.05 -2.41 28.37
C ALA A 744 10.07 -1.59 27.54
N PRO A 745 10.75 -0.59 28.13
CA PRO A 745 11.67 0.31 27.41
C PRO A 745 12.91 -0.37 26.81
N SER A 746 13.17 -1.65 27.12
CA SER A 746 14.19 -2.49 26.50
C SER A 746 13.74 -3.14 25.18
N LEU A 747 12.45 -3.03 24.83
CA LEU A 747 11.84 -3.62 23.64
C LEU A 747 11.45 -2.54 22.62
N THR A 748 11.60 -2.90 21.36
CA THR A 748 11.20 -2.09 20.22
C THR A 748 10.50 -2.99 19.21
N LEU A 749 9.31 -2.61 18.74
CA LEU A 749 8.59 -3.30 17.66
C LEU A 749 8.91 -2.64 16.32
N GLU A 750 9.19 -3.46 15.30
CA GLU A 750 9.31 -3.03 13.91
C GLU A 750 8.38 -3.87 13.03
N LEU A 751 7.49 -3.17 12.31
CA LEU A 751 6.46 -3.73 11.43
C LEU A 751 6.77 -3.42 9.97
N LYS A 752 6.60 -4.41 9.08
CA LYS A 752 6.71 -4.23 7.62
C LYS A 752 5.54 -4.91 6.92
N PRO A 753 5.02 -4.37 5.80
CA PRO A 753 3.88 -4.96 5.09
C PRO A 753 4.21 -6.32 4.47
N SER A 754 5.48 -6.55 4.13
CA SER A 754 5.98 -7.75 3.49
C SER A 754 7.25 -8.26 4.16
N ARG A 755 7.57 -9.55 3.95
CA ARG A 755 8.82 -10.18 4.38
C ARG A 755 9.52 -10.91 3.23
N PRO A 756 10.85 -11.11 3.26
CA PRO A 756 11.54 -11.90 2.24
C PRO A 756 11.07 -13.36 2.20
N GLY A 757 11.22 -13.97 1.03
CA GLY A 757 10.89 -15.35 0.74
C GLY A 757 11.82 -16.32 1.47
N ARG A 758 11.29 -17.52 1.75
CA ARG A 758 12.07 -18.58 2.44
C ARG A 758 13.02 -19.34 1.53
N ALA A 759 12.69 -19.43 0.25
CA ALA A 759 13.48 -20.15 -0.76
C ALA A 759 14.32 -19.19 -1.62
N ASP A 760 13.85 -17.95 -1.76
CA ASP A 760 14.48 -16.88 -2.53
C ASP A 760 14.36 -15.59 -1.70
N PRO A 761 15.48 -14.98 -1.25
CA PRO A 761 15.47 -13.72 -0.50
C PRO A 761 15.02 -12.50 -1.32
N GLU A 762 15.13 -12.53 -2.66
CA GLU A 762 14.66 -11.44 -3.53
C GLU A 762 13.14 -11.51 -3.74
N ALA A 763 12.54 -12.70 -3.63
CA ALA A 763 11.10 -12.87 -3.68
C ALA A 763 10.42 -12.25 -2.46
N VAL A 764 9.45 -11.35 -2.69
CA VAL A 764 8.69 -10.67 -1.62
C VAL A 764 7.43 -11.47 -1.29
N VAL A 765 7.25 -11.83 0.00
CA VAL A 765 6.05 -12.50 0.51
C VAL A 765 5.15 -11.50 1.20
N GLU A 766 3.90 -11.42 0.73
CA GLU A 766 2.81 -10.60 1.26
C GLU A 766 2.33 -11.12 2.63
N GLN A 767 3.14 -10.89 3.67
CA GLN A 767 2.82 -11.21 5.05
C GLN A 767 3.51 -10.21 5.98
N VAL A 768 2.72 -9.52 6.82
CA VAL A 768 3.23 -8.52 7.76
C VAL A 768 4.34 -9.09 8.63
N GLU A 769 5.55 -8.57 8.46
CA GLU A 769 6.70 -8.94 9.28
C GLU A 769 6.59 -8.25 10.65
N LYS A 770 6.88 -9.01 11.70
CA LYS A 770 6.87 -8.55 13.09
C LYS A 770 8.21 -8.89 13.71
N SER A 771 9.13 -7.94 13.68
CA SER A 771 10.44 -8.08 14.29
C SER A 771 10.49 -7.32 15.62
N VAL A 772 11.12 -7.91 16.63
CA VAL A 772 11.25 -7.28 17.94
C VAL A 772 12.73 -7.08 18.22
N LYS A 773 13.14 -5.82 18.33
CA LYS A 773 14.50 -5.44 18.73
C LYS A 773 14.56 -5.40 20.25
N VAL A 774 15.50 -6.13 20.82
CA VAL A 774 15.69 -6.27 22.28
C VAL A 774 17.06 -5.76 22.65
N ARG A 775 17.12 -4.87 23.63
CA ARG A 775 18.39 -4.38 24.17
C ARG A 775 19.12 -5.50 24.90
N VAL A 776 20.39 -5.71 24.55
CA VAL A 776 21.26 -6.65 25.27
C VAL A 776 21.61 -6.07 26.64
N PRO A 777 21.48 -6.81 27.76
CA PRO A 777 21.88 -6.32 29.08
C PRO A 777 23.35 -5.86 29.10
N GLY A 778 23.62 -4.67 29.62
CA GLY A 778 24.97 -4.08 29.65
C GLY A 778 25.49 -3.59 28.28
N SER A 779 24.68 -3.61 27.23
CA SER A 779 25.05 -3.12 25.89
C SER A 779 23.93 -2.26 25.29
N GLN A 780 24.32 -1.40 24.35
CA GLN A 780 23.39 -0.50 23.66
C GLN A 780 22.87 -1.12 22.35
N VAL A 781 23.47 -2.24 21.91
CA VAL A 781 23.08 -2.94 20.69
C VAL A 781 21.67 -3.52 20.86
N LEU A 782 20.76 -3.07 20.00
CA LEU A 782 19.44 -3.65 19.81
C LEU A 782 19.56 -4.89 18.91
N GLN A 783 19.47 -6.08 19.49
CA GLN A 783 19.49 -7.31 18.70
C GLN A 783 18.08 -7.71 18.25
N PRO A 784 17.88 -8.08 16.97
CA PRO A 784 16.61 -8.63 16.52
C PRO A 784 16.37 -10.00 17.18
N ARG A 785 15.21 -10.15 17.81
CA ARG A 785 14.69 -11.41 18.32
C ARG A 785 13.32 -11.69 17.70
N SER A 786 13.06 -12.97 17.44
CA SER A 786 11.70 -13.41 17.14
C SER A 786 10.82 -13.33 18.40
N ILE A 787 9.51 -13.13 18.22
CA ILE A 787 8.53 -13.13 19.33
C ILE A 787 8.63 -14.41 20.18
N LYS A 788 9.06 -15.54 19.61
CA LYS A 788 9.27 -16.81 20.32
C LYS A 788 10.43 -16.80 21.32
N GLN A 789 11.42 -15.93 21.13
CA GLN A 789 12.61 -15.80 21.99
C GLN A 789 12.42 -14.80 23.14
N LEU A 790 11.25 -14.17 23.24
CA LEU A 790 10.88 -13.28 24.34
C LEU A 790 10.36 -14.07 25.54
N SER A 791 10.69 -13.62 26.75
CA SER A 791 10.15 -14.17 28.01
C SER A 791 8.61 -14.04 28.08
N GLY A 792 7.99 -14.75 29.03
CA GLY A 792 6.54 -14.67 29.23
C GLY A 792 6.04 -13.25 29.51
N GLY A 793 6.77 -12.52 30.36
CA GLY A 793 6.46 -11.13 30.70
C GLY A 793 6.66 -10.16 29.54
N GLU A 794 7.80 -10.25 28.83
CA GLU A 794 8.05 -9.44 27.63
C GLU A 794 6.98 -9.65 26.55
N ARG A 795 6.60 -10.91 26.27
CA ARG A 795 5.51 -11.21 25.33
C ARG A 795 4.20 -10.59 25.75
N ARG A 796 3.84 -10.63 27.04
CA ARG A 796 2.58 -10.06 27.53
C ARG A 796 2.59 -8.53 27.48
N ARG A 797 3.71 -7.88 27.84
CA ARG A 797 3.89 -6.42 27.71
C ARG A 797 3.83 -5.96 26.25
N LEU A 798 4.47 -6.68 25.34
CA LEU A 798 4.40 -6.40 23.90
C LEU A 798 2.98 -6.60 23.33
N ALA A 799 2.30 -7.69 23.70
CA ALA A 799 0.94 -7.97 23.25
C ALA A 799 -0.06 -6.92 23.75
N LEU A 800 0.06 -6.47 25.01
CA LEU A 800 -0.73 -5.37 25.55
C LEU A 800 -0.46 -4.06 24.81
N SER A 801 0.82 -3.72 24.60
CA SER A 801 1.22 -2.51 23.87
C SER A 801 0.63 -2.47 22.46
N LEU A 802 0.67 -3.61 21.75
CA LEU A 802 0.12 -3.72 20.40
C LEU A 802 -1.41 -3.66 20.38
N ALA A 803 -2.09 -4.29 21.34
CA ALA A 803 -3.56 -4.22 21.44
C ALA A 803 -4.05 -2.78 21.75
N LEU A 804 -3.35 -2.06 22.63
CA LEU A 804 -3.61 -0.65 22.91
C LEU A 804 -3.25 0.23 21.70
N GLY A 805 -2.15 -0.07 21.00
CA GLY A 805 -1.76 0.61 19.75
C GLY A 805 -2.82 0.49 18.66
N PHE A 806 -3.38 -0.71 18.46
CA PHE A 806 -4.53 -0.94 17.58
C PHE A 806 -5.77 -0.15 18.00
N SER A 807 -6.13 -0.16 19.30
CA SER A 807 -7.28 0.59 19.81
C SER A 807 -7.10 2.11 19.62
N ALA A 808 -5.90 2.63 19.88
CA ALA A 808 -5.57 4.03 19.65
C ALA A 808 -5.60 4.41 18.17
N LEU A 809 -5.11 3.54 17.28
CA LEU A 809 -5.14 3.75 15.83
C LEU A 809 -6.58 3.74 15.28
N ALA A 810 -7.40 2.77 15.67
CA ALA A 810 -8.81 2.69 15.29
C ALA A 810 -9.59 3.94 15.75
N LYS A 811 -9.28 4.46 16.95
CA LYS A 811 -9.85 5.71 17.45
C LYS A 811 -9.36 6.93 16.66
N ARG A 812 -8.07 7.03 16.36
CA ARG A 812 -7.47 8.15 15.60
C ARG A 812 -8.03 8.24 14.17
N ARG A 813 -8.26 7.10 13.53
CA ARG A 813 -8.88 6.99 12.20
C ARG A 813 -10.41 7.06 12.21
N GLY A 814 -11.02 7.34 13.36
CA GLY A 814 -12.48 7.45 13.52
C GLY A 814 -13.27 6.14 13.46
N LEU A 815 -12.68 5.06 12.93
CA LEU A 815 -13.34 3.77 12.63
C LEU A 815 -14.18 3.22 13.79
N LEU A 816 -13.59 3.13 14.97
CA LEU A 816 -14.26 2.64 16.18
C LEU A 816 -13.77 3.38 17.42
N GLN A 817 -14.72 3.90 18.20
CA GLN A 817 -14.50 4.40 19.55
C GLN A 817 -15.36 3.61 20.53
N SER A 818 -14.77 3.14 21.63
CA SER A 818 -15.46 2.42 22.71
C SER A 818 -15.24 3.16 24.03
N ASN A 819 -16.29 3.31 24.83
CA ASN A 819 -16.19 3.79 26.22
C ASN A 819 -15.57 2.73 27.16
N LEU A 820 -15.60 1.45 26.76
CA LEU A 820 -15.21 0.29 27.55
C LEU A 820 -13.94 -0.37 27.00
N LEU A 821 -13.01 -0.70 27.89
CA LEU A 821 -11.89 -1.62 27.66
C LEU A 821 -11.93 -2.76 28.69
N VAL A 822 -11.68 -4.00 28.25
CA VAL A 822 -11.61 -5.17 29.13
C VAL A 822 -10.25 -5.84 29.01
N LEU A 823 -9.60 -6.07 30.15
CA LEU A 823 -8.24 -6.61 30.27
C LEU A 823 -8.24 -7.85 31.18
N ASP A 824 -8.40 -9.02 30.58
CA ASP A 824 -8.44 -10.31 31.29
C ASP A 824 -7.02 -10.79 31.65
N GLU A 825 -6.76 -10.95 32.95
CA GLU A 825 -5.50 -11.40 33.57
C GLU A 825 -4.22 -10.69 33.05
N VAL A 826 -4.32 -9.41 32.68
CA VAL A 826 -3.23 -8.66 32.00
C VAL A 826 -1.89 -8.62 32.75
N MET A 827 -1.90 -8.70 34.10
CA MET A 827 -0.70 -8.71 34.93
C MET A 827 -0.11 -10.10 35.23
N GLN A 828 -0.78 -11.18 34.85
CA GLN A 828 -0.31 -12.55 35.14
C GLN A 828 1.00 -12.85 34.39
N HIS A 829 1.97 -13.46 35.09
CA HIS A 829 3.35 -13.71 34.62
C HIS A 829 4.18 -12.43 34.35
N LEU A 830 3.78 -11.28 34.89
CA LEU A 830 4.67 -10.12 35.02
C LEU A 830 5.49 -10.20 36.32
N ASP A 831 6.66 -9.58 36.28
CA ASP A 831 7.47 -9.24 37.45
C ASP A 831 6.86 -8.03 38.19
N ALA A 832 7.35 -7.73 39.40
CA ALA A 832 6.86 -6.60 40.21
C ALA A 832 6.97 -5.26 39.46
N GLU A 833 8.06 -5.05 38.71
CA GLU A 833 8.24 -3.87 37.87
C GLU A 833 7.18 -3.81 36.74
N GLY A 834 6.94 -4.91 36.04
CA GLY A 834 5.92 -5.00 34.99
C GLY A 834 4.51 -4.76 35.51
N CYS A 835 4.19 -5.30 36.69
CA CYS A 835 2.95 -5.03 37.40
C CYS A 835 2.79 -3.53 37.71
N ALA A 836 3.82 -2.89 38.28
CA ALA A 836 3.81 -1.46 38.58
C ALA A 836 3.69 -0.58 37.31
N ARG A 837 4.36 -0.95 36.22
CA ARG A 837 4.25 -0.25 34.92
C ARG A 837 2.86 -0.37 34.29
N VAL A 838 2.24 -1.56 34.34
CA VAL A 838 0.85 -1.73 33.88
C VAL A 838 -0.10 -0.96 34.80
N ALA A 839 0.08 -1.00 36.12
CA ALA A 839 -0.70 -0.25 37.10
C ALA A 839 -0.68 1.27 36.82
N ALA A 840 0.50 1.84 36.56
CA ALA A 840 0.64 3.23 36.16
C ALA A 840 -0.03 3.53 34.82
N LEU A 841 0.12 2.66 33.82
CA LEU A 841 -0.49 2.84 32.50
C LEU A 841 -2.02 2.86 32.55
N LEU A 842 -2.65 1.99 33.35
CA LEU A 842 -4.12 1.87 33.44
C LEU A 842 -4.81 3.21 33.71
N ARG A 843 -4.24 4.02 34.62
CA ARG A 843 -4.76 5.36 35.00
C ARG A 843 -4.62 6.42 33.90
N THR A 844 -3.90 6.14 32.82
CA THR A 844 -3.71 7.06 31.69
C THR A 844 -4.59 6.73 30.48
N LEU A 845 -5.34 5.62 30.55
CA LEU A 845 -6.15 5.14 29.44
C LEU A 845 -7.40 6.03 29.23
N PRO A 846 -7.77 6.36 27.98
CA PRO A 846 -8.81 7.34 27.69
C PRO A 846 -10.25 6.81 27.75
N GLN A 847 -10.45 5.53 28.09
CA GLN A 847 -11.77 4.90 28.18
C GLN A 847 -12.49 5.30 29.48
N ALA A 848 -13.82 5.50 29.41
CA ALA A 848 -14.64 5.84 30.58
C ALA A 848 -14.75 4.68 31.59
N SER A 849 -14.52 3.45 31.14
CA SER A 849 -14.45 2.25 31.98
C SER A 849 -13.34 1.31 31.50
N VAL A 850 -12.42 0.95 32.40
CA VAL A 850 -11.38 -0.06 32.16
C VAL A 850 -11.56 -1.19 33.16
N LEU A 851 -12.10 -2.33 32.71
CA LEU A 851 -12.31 -3.51 33.55
C LEU A 851 -11.07 -4.41 33.51
N VAL A 852 -10.42 -4.60 34.66
CA VAL A 852 -9.21 -5.42 34.79
C VAL A 852 -9.51 -6.65 35.64
N VAL A 853 -9.40 -7.85 35.08
CA VAL A 853 -9.54 -9.08 35.87
C VAL A 853 -8.21 -9.38 36.55
N ALA A 854 -8.23 -9.46 37.88
CA ALA A 854 -7.03 -9.71 38.67
C ALA A 854 -7.32 -10.58 39.92
N GLN A 855 -6.25 -10.93 40.64
CA GLN A 855 -6.35 -11.55 41.96
C GLN A 855 -6.43 -10.48 43.05
N ARG A 856 -7.10 -10.80 44.16
CA ARG A 856 -7.21 -9.91 45.34
C ARG A 856 -5.80 -9.69 45.91
N GLY A 857 -5.45 -8.44 46.23
CA GLY A 857 -4.10 -8.07 46.70
C GLY A 857 -3.02 -7.95 45.63
N SER A 858 -3.36 -8.01 44.33
CA SER A 858 -2.41 -7.71 43.25
C SER A 858 -2.22 -6.20 43.04
N ALA A 859 -1.09 -5.79 42.43
CA ALA A 859 -0.80 -4.38 42.11
C ALA A 859 -1.86 -3.68 41.24
N ALA A 860 -2.71 -4.44 40.54
CA ALA A 860 -3.90 -3.88 39.87
C ALA A 860 -4.81 -3.15 40.87
N ALA A 861 -5.00 -3.70 42.08
CA ALA A 861 -5.86 -3.13 43.12
C ALA A 861 -5.35 -1.77 43.63
N GLU A 862 -4.05 -1.47 43.50
CA GLU A 862 -3.47 -0.15 43.80
C GLU A 862 -3.81 0.86 42.69
N ALA A 863 -3.84 0.42 41.42
CA ALA A 863 -4.25 1.26 40.29
C ALA A 863 -5.76 1.58 40.29
N ALA A 864 -6.56 0.76 40.99
CA ALA A 864 -8.01 0.73 40.90
C ALA A 864 -8.72 1.94 41.53
N GLU A 865 -9.50 2.64 40.72
CA GLU A 865 -10.48 3.63 41.21
C GLU A 865 -11.67 2.94 41.87
N GLN A 866 -12.06 1.74 41.39
CA GLN A 866 -13.13 0.90 41.93
C GLN A 866 -12.69 -0.57 42.04
N LEU A 867 -13.16 -1.29 43.05
CA LEU A 867 -12.85 -2.71 43.22
C LEU A 867 -14.15 -3.49 43.42
N ASP A 868 -14.50 -4.32 42.45
CA ASP A 868 -15.67 -5.18 42.53
C ASP A 868 -15.25 -6.61 42.88
N LEU A 869 -16.10 -7.31 43.64
CA LEU A 869 -15.85 -8.69 44.07
C LEU A 869 -16.91 -9.62 43.49
N VAL A 870 -16.48 -10.58 42.69
CA VAL A 870 -17.33 -11.71 42.26
C VAL A 870 -17.24 -12.81 43.32
N VAL A 871 -18.31 -12.98 44.10
CA VAL A 871 -18.39 -13.99 45.14
C VAL A 871 -19.14 -15.21 44.62
N LYS A 872 -18.55 -16.38 44.73
CA LYS A 872 -19.19 -17.66 44.41
C LYS A 872 -19.41 -18.47 45.67
N GLU A 873 -20.66 -18.82 45.94
CA GLU A 873 -21.12 -19.61 47.08
C GLU A 873 -22.04 -20.71 46.57
N GLN A 874 -21.85 -21.96 47.03
CA GLN A 874 -22.70 -23.10 46.65
C GLN A 874 -22.82 -23.29 45.12
N GLY A 875 -21.75 -22.96 44.39
CA GLY A 875 -21.70 -23.01 42.94
C GLY A 875 -22.27 -21.78 42.20
N ARG A 876 -23.03 -20.90 42.87
CA ARG A 876 -23.67 -19.71 42.27
C ARG A 876 -22.83 -18.46 42.52
N SER A 877 -22.73 -17.60 41.51
CA SER A 877 -21.93 -16.37 41.58
C SER A 877 -22.82 -15.14 41.66
N ARG A 878 -22.41 -14.17 42.48
CA ARG A 878 -22.98 -12.83 42.63
C ARG A 878 -21.88 -11.78 42.55
N VAL A 879 -22.24 -10.54 42.21
CA VAL A 879 -21.29 -9.42 42.12
C VAL A 879 -21.58 -8.42 43.22
N LEU A 880 -20.55 -8.03 43.96
CA LEU A 880 -20.58 -6.93 44.92
C LEU A 880 -19.84 -5.74 44.30
N LEU A 881 -20.58 -4.68 44.00
CA LEU A 881 -20.01 -3.46 43.45
C LEU A 881 -19.30 -2.66 44.55
N ASP A 882 -18.15 -2.10 44.22
CA ASP A 882 -17.30 -1.28 45.06
C ASP A 882 -17.02 -1.87 46.47
N HIS A 883 -16.76 -3.17 46.50
CA HIS A 883 -16.57 -3.95 47.71
C HIS A 883 -15.13 -3.81 48.25
N ARG A 884 -14.97 -2.93 49.24
CA ARG A 884 -13.66 -2.46 49.74
C ARG A 884 -13.24 -2.99 51.13
N GLY A 885 -14.00 -3.91 51.73
CA GLY A 885 -13.85 -4.34 53.13
C GLY A 885 -13.83 -5.86 53.36
N GLU A 886 -13.61 -6.26 54.62
CA GLU A 886 -13.40 -7.65 55.04
C GLU A 886 -14.67 -8.36 55.51
N ALA A 887 -14.72 -9.67 55.24
CA ALA A 887 -15.38 -10.72 56.00
C ALA A 887 -14.70 -12.05 55.61
#